data_AF-A0A9P8GNF6-F1
#
_entry.id   AF-A0A9P8GNF6-F1
#
_cell.length_a   1.000
_cell.length_b   1.000
_cell.length_c   1.000
_cell.angle_alpha   90.00
_cell.angle_beta   90.00
_cell.angle_gamma   90.00
#
_symmetry.space_group_name_H-M   'P 1'
#
loop_
_entity.id
_entity.type
_entity.pdbx_description
1 polymer ?
#
loop_
_entity_poly.entity_id
_entity_poly.type
_entity_poly.pdbx_seq_one_letter_code
_entity_poly.pdbx_strand_id
1 'polypeptide(L)'
;MPFAIFDDVRHLLVSDDNPAREEGDLDYERCAALHNAIVKHGWTASGRSPDNPPMVTAWEKDPDGREQDIDRLHPSMVEFLKRAYDTNLPETEPIYDFDSREYKFFYFLEGLIGPQGYEAYQLVDLVGEFPGHYLTLYTPNDRLGSHAQGLIYNQQTHECLVNFANTDFNPVYKVLPWERLETVLSVYIDMIESEKVVCIHNNVERPGDFKLIDLGGDAGQQWRSTQDRPDAIFADPITGVTRHEDAMFGPWIVQPHTEEVLKECLRTWDLLVQAIEEKMPTAPGVDTKPEYGLANEELLESAGITEDFPKQVLLRARKPRFNSIAPGLRLLTSEEIVKQPFKSMMARQADLQIRKKMPILLFRGDDTCKASQWFPHPYKEAGDIPTGLYLEGWTQDDLVPFTDATRLLLPFTIGGEDTWARTANNVSIDGTHDDLYQIGVNPFASYHGVSLLAVLQNFCAHIYQGDWSVDENGVSGTIDTFREAEDEEHWENMGGLRVHCGILDATYTDSVVYLKAVFASCFFFDIGLFMPKASITAFYWWLIPKMFKNLRVLLLIVTIYLGFAATTSFFVDLLVCSPIHYNWSLDYDEQGRSIWNSYKDFWIEWMLNFSTDVFLFCIPFFIIKSLKLRQRQKFGLIGVFSLGLTTMAISFARFMIYTVSDYDLGDNDGAVMCTAEMCTSLIVASLPGLKILITRGIKNASSTGSSSGYNKPSNTPNSQSRIANLSSRLSRPVKRPSFDDSEFELISVGASNKQFSGKTASTTGDEELDDTQITVKHDFTVEHGRDSKRGSYQNTTSLPFV
;
A
#
# COMPACT_ATOMS: atom_id res chain seq x y z
N MET A 1 17.54 15.46 -9.53
CA MET A 1 16.27 14.94 -10.09
C MET A 1 15.22 16.02 -9.83
N PRO A 2 14.04 16.01 -10.50
CA PRO A 2 12.89 16.69 -9.93
C PRO A 2 12.69 16.22 -8.47
N PHE A 3 12.14 17.08 -7.62
CA PHE A 3 11.79 16.79 -6.22
C PHE A 3 12.90 16.33 -5.26
N ALA A 4 14.17 16.30 -5.69
CA ALA A 4 15.32 15.90 -4.87
C ALA A 4 15.56 16.73 -3.59
N ILE A 5 14.82 17.83 -3.40
CA ILE A 5 14.80 18.65 -2.17
C ILE A 5 13.97 18.01 -1.05
N PHE A 6 13.11 17.05 -1.38
CA PHE A 6 12.33 16.25 -0.44
C PHE A 6 13.01 14.92 -0.07
N ASP A 7 14.08 14.51 -0.77
CA ASP A 7 14.80 13.25 -0.48
C ASP A 7 15.25 13.15 1.00
N ASP A 8 15.71 14.26 1.57
CA ASP A 8 16.11 14.36 2.99
C ASP A 8 14.94 14.20 3.98
N VAL A 9 13.68 14.45 3.56
CA VAL A 9 12.48 14.41 4.41
C VAL A 9 11.45 13.35 4.00
N ARG A 10 11.63 12.60 2.90
CA ARG A 10 10.69 11.56 2.46
C ARG A 10 10.45 10.49 3.52
N HIS A 11 11.48 10.18 4.32
CA HIS A 11 11.37 9.28 5.48
C HIS A 11 10.53 9.82 6.65
N LEU A 12 10.14 11.11 6.62
CA LEU A 12 9.30 11.79 7.61
C LEU A 12 7.85 11.98 7.14
N LEU A 13 7.51 11.63 5.89
CA LEU A 13 6.13 11.66 5.41
C LEU A 13 5.25 10.66 6.19
N VAL A 14 3.95 10.93 6.25
CA VAL A 14 2.94 10.02 6.80
C VAL A 14 2.70 8.87 5.82
N SER A 15 2.82 7.64 6.30
CA SER A 15 2.66 6.39 5.53
C SER A 15 2.37 5.23 6.50
N ASP A 16 2.03 4.03 6.00
CA ASP A 16 1.83 2.84 6.86
C ASP A 16 3.06 2.50 7.72
N ASP A 17 4.27 2.64 7.16
CA ASP A 17 5.54 2.41 7.85
C ASP A 17 5.89 3.55 8.85
N ASN A 18 5.30 4.73 8.70
CA ASN A 18 5.54 5.90 9.55
C ASN A 18 4.25 6.72 9.73
N PRO A 19 3.25 6.22 10.48
CA PRO A 19 1.94 6.86 10.58
C PRO A 19 2.00 8.21 11.29
N ALA A 20 0.92 8.99 11.19
CA ALA A 20 0.74 10.19 12.00
C ALA A 20 0.66 9.83 13.49
N ARG A 21 1.01 10.76 14.38
CA ARG A 21 1.05 10.49 15.83
C ARG A 21 -0.36 10.35 16.39
N GLU A 22 -0.76 9.15 16.83
CA GLU A 22 -2.09 8.90 17.40
C GLU A 22 -2.34 9.69 18.71
N GLU A 23 -1.41 9.66 19.67
CA GLU A 23 -1.53 10.32 20.98
C GLU A 23 -0.35 11.28 21.31
N GLY A 24 -0.66 12.34 22.06
CA GLY A 24 0.33 13.28 22.61
C GLY A 24 0.63 14.52 21.75
N ASP A 25 1.54 15.35 22.27
CA ASP A 25 2.01 16.62 21.73
C ASP A 25 2.28 16.62 20.22
N LEU A 26 2.16 17.79 19.59
CA LEU A 26 2.66 18.07 18.23
C LEU A 26 4.05 17.47 17.97
N ASP A 27 4.22 16.78 16.84
CA ASP A 27 5.55 16.40 16.35
C ASP A 27 6.26 17.60 15.71
N TYR A 28 6.75 18.51 16.56
CA TYR A 28 7.30 19.78 16.12
C TYR A 28 8.58 19.67 15.30
N GLU A 29 9.32 18.55 15.40
CA GLU A 29 10.52 18.33 14.59
C GLU A 29 10.15 17.77 13.21
N ARG A 30 9.24 16.79 13.15
CA ARG A 30 8.66 16.27 11.89
C ARG A 30 7.96 17.39 11.11
N CYS A 31 7.03 18.09 11.74
CA CYS A 31 6.27 19.18 11.11
C CYS A 31 7.18 20.31 10.63
N ALA A 32 8.18 20.73 11.40
CA ALA A 32 9.09 21.78 10.96
C ALA A 32 9.98 21.32 9.80
N ALA A 33 10.42 20.06 9.77
CA ALA A 33 11.19 19.51 8.65
C ALA A 33 10.39 19.50 7.34
N LEU A 34 9.14 18.99 7.38
CA LEU A 34 8.24 18.95 6.21
C LEU A 34 7.89 20.36 5.73
N HIS A 35 7.48 21.26 6.63
CA HIS A 35 7.23 22.67 6.33
C HIS A 35 8.44 23.34 5.67
N ASN A 36 9.63 23.19 6.25
CA ASN A 36 10.85 23.80 5.74
C ASN A 36 11.26 23.23 4.37
N ALA A 37 10.88 22.01 4.03
CA ALA A 37 11.12 21.45 2.71
C ALA A 37 10.20 22.11 1.65
N ILE A 38 8.91 22.31 1.95
CA ILE A 38 7.96 23.03 1.08
C ILE A 38 8.43 24.48 0.86
N VAL A 39 8.84 25.19 1.92
CA VAL A 39 9.39 26.56 1.83
C VAL A 39 10.60 26.62 0.89
N LYS A 40 11.57 25.71 1.05
CA LYS A 40 12.77 25.64 0.18
C LYS A 40 12.43 25.22 -1.25
N HIS A 41 11.45 24.33 -1.44
CA HIS A 41 11.00 23.91 -2.76
C HIS A 41 10.51 25.13 -3.55
N GLY A 42 9.50 25.84 -3.07
CA GLY A 42 8.95 26.96 -3.82
C GLY A 42 9.91 28.15 -3.91
N TRP A 43 10.81 28.34 -2.94
CA TRP A 43 11.93 29.29 -3.06
C TRP A 43 12.81 28.97 -4.28
N THR A 44 13.29 27.73 -4.38
CA THR A 44 14.22 27.33 -5.45
C THR A 44 13.53 27.18 -6.81
N ALA A 45 12.35 26.57 -6.87
CA ALA A 45 11.57 26.39 -8.10
C ALA A 45 11.07 27.73 -8.69
N SER A 46 10.79 28.74 -7.85
CA SER A 46 10.48 30.09 -8.32
C SER A 46 11.67 30.85 -8.93
N GLY A 47 12.88 30.27 -8.89
CA GLY A 47 14.08 30.80 -9.55
C GLY A 47 15.12 31.43 -8.63
N ARG A 48 14.96 31.31 -7.30
CA ARG A 48 15.88 31.93 -6.32
C ARG A 48 17.02 30.99 -5.95
N SER A 49 18.14 31.55 -5.50
CA SER A 49 19.34 30.75 -5.20
C SER A 49 19.11 29.80 -4.02
N PRO A 50 19.50 28.51 -4.13
CA PRO A 50 19.46 27.57 -3.01
C PRO A 50 20.46 27.90 -1.89
N ASP A 51 21.47 28.75 -2.16
CA ASP A 51 22.49 29.14 -1.18
C ASP A 51 21.95 30.11 -0.11
N ASN A 52 20.88 30.85 -0.42
CA ASN A 52 20.29 31.89 0.42
C ASN A 52 18.78 31.66 0.65
N PRO A 53 18.35 30.53 1.25
CA PRO A 53 16.94 30.31 1.60
C PRO A 53 16.49 31.32 2.69
N PRO A 54 15.17 31.50 2.92
CA PRO A 54 14.70 32.20 4.10
C PRO A 54 15.21 31.49 5.36
N MET A 55 15.99 32.21 6.18
CA MET A 55 16.59 31.69 7.42
C MET A 55 15.95 32.25 8.69
N VAL A 56 15.07 33.25 8.57
CA VAL A 56 14.30 33.80 9.70
C VAL A 56 13.18 32.83 10.03
N THR A 57 13.05 32.44 11.30
CA THR A 57 11.93 31.59 11.74
C THR A 57 10.65 32.39 12.00
N ALA A 58 9.50 31.72 11.94
CA ALA A 58 8.21 32.33 12.29
C ALA A 58 8.19 32.86 13.74
N TRP A 59 8.97 32.25 14.65
CA TRP A 59 9.22 32.78 15.98
C TRP A 59 10.06 34.06 15.97
N GLU A 60 11.10 34.17 15.13
CA GLU A 60 11.98 35.35 15.11
C GLU A 60 11.35 36.58 14.47
N LYS A 61 10.52 36.38 13.43
CA LYS A 61 9.70 37.39 12.71
C LYS A 61 9.00 38.37 13.66
N ASP A 62 8.37 37.84 14.70
CA ASP A 62 7.38 38.55 15.51
C ASP A 62 7.85 38.70 16.98
N PRO A 63 8.60 39.76 17.34
CA PRO A 63 8.94 40.04 18.74
C PRO A 63 7.71 40.40 19.60
N ASP A 64 6.78 41.18 19.05
CA ASP A 64 5.73 41.82 19.85
C ASP A 64 4.61 40.82 20.21
N GLY A 65 4.25 39.92 19.29
CA GLY A 65 3.31 38.82 19.58
C GLY A 65 3.90 37.76 20.51
N ARG A 66 5.22 37.51 20.47
CA ARG A 66 5.89 36.65 21.46
C ARG A 66 5.73 37.17 22.88
N GLU A 67 5.84 38.48 23.11
CA GLU A 67 5.68 39.05 24.46
C GLU A 67 4.20 39.06 24.93
N GLN A 68 3.24 38.94 24.01
CA GLN A 68 1.80 38.98 24.31
C GLN A 68 1.15 37.59 24.47
N ASP A 69 1.52 36.63 23.62
CA ASP A 69 0.83 35.33 23.49
C ASP A 69 1.62 34.11 24.00
N ILE A 70 2.84 34.28 24.52
CA ILE A 70 3.67 33.14 25.00
C ILE A 70 3.00 32.31 26.11
N ASP A 71 2.21 32.94 26.99
CA ASP A 71 1.46 32.24 28.04
C ASP A 71 0.20 31.51 27.51
N ARG A 72 -0.18 31.72 26.24
CA ARG A 72 -1.29 31.04 25.55
C ARG A 72 -0.82 29.88 24.67
N LEU A 73 0.39 29.95 24.12
CA LEU A 73 0.93 28.93 23.21
C LEU A 73 1.37 27.66 23.96
N HIS A 74 1.04 26.49 23.40
CA HIS A 74 1.53 25.22 23.91
C HIS A 74 3.04 25.08 23.70
N PRO A 75 3.82 24.49 24.65
CA PRO A 75 5.28 24.40 24.51
C PRO A 75 5.77 23.73 23.22
N SER A 76 5.07 22.71 22.72
CA SER A 76 5.40 22.06 21.44
C SER A 76 5.10 22.94 20.22
N MET A 77 4.08 23.81 20.27
CA MET A 77 3.84 24.83 19.23
C MET A 77 4.95 25.90 19.23
N VAL A 78 5.40 26.32 20.41
CA VAL A 78 6.56 27.23 20.55
C VAL A 78 7.83 26.61 19.96
N GLU A 79 8.08 25.31 20.19
CA GLU A 79 9.23 24.61 19.61
C GLU A 79 9.11 24.36 18.09
N PHE A 80 7.89 24.29 17.54
CA PHE A 80 7.64 24.28 16.09
C PHE A 80 7.94 25.65 15.46
N LEU A 81 7.38 26.74 15.99
CA LEU A 81 7.58 28.09 15.45
C LEU A 81 9.06 28.54 15.48
N LYS A 82 9.85 28.03 16.44
CA LYS A 82 11.31 28.22 16.53
C LYS A 82 12.13 27.45 15.48
N ARG A 83 11.51 26.54 14.72
CA ARG A 83 12.17 25.70 13.71
C ARG A 83 11.61 25.94 12.30
N ALA A 84 10.33 26.27 12.18
CA ALA A 84 9.68 26.58 10.91
C ALA A 84 10.11 27.97 10.40
N TYR A 85 10.52 28.04 9.14
CA TYR A 85 10.91 29.29 8.49
C TYR A 85 9.70 30.18 8.20
N ASP A 86 9.89 31.48 8.32
CA ASP A 86 8.93 32.46 7.83
C ASP A 86 9.04 32.60 6.31
N THR A 87 7.97 33.08 5.67
CA THR A 87 7.91 33.25 4.20
C THR A 87 8.07 34.69 3.72
N ASN A 88 8.44 35.64 4.59
CA ASN A 88 8.85 36.97 4.15
C ASN A 88 10.08 36.94 3.24
N LEU A 89 10.04 37.75 2.18
CA LEU A 89 11.15 38.01 1.29
C LEU A 89 12.18 38.93 1.98
N PRO A 90 13.49 38.59 1.96
CA PRO A 90 14.55 39.49 2.38
C PRO A 90 14.49 40.83 1.64
N GLU A 91 14.92 41.92 2.28
CA GLU A 91 14.90 43.27 1.65
C GLU A 91 15.74 43.40 0.37
N THR A 92 16.63 42.44 0.14
CA THR A 92 17.51 42.34 -1.04
C THR A 92 16.86 41.63 -2.23
N GLU A 93 15.75 40.91 -2.04
CA GLU A 93 15.00 40.28 -3.13
C GLU A 93 14.24 41.34 -3.96
N PRO A 94 14.15 41.18 -5.28
CA PRO A 94 13.31 42.02 -6.10
C PRO A 94 11.82 41.76 -5.77
N ILE A 95 11.08 42.84 -5.51
CA ILE A 95 9.61 42.78 -5.50
C ILE A 95 9.16 42.70 -6.97
N TYR A 96 8.46 41.63 -7.32
CA TYR A 96 7.82 41.47 -8.62
C TYR A 96 6.48 42.23 -8.64
N ASP A 97 6.01 42.69 -9.80
CA ASP A 97 4.84 43.60 -9.98
C ASP A 97 3.51 43.14 -9.34
N PHE A 98 3.45 41.93 -8.79
CA PHE A 98 2.22 41.27 -8.31
C PHE A 98 2.27 40.75 -6.87
N ASP A 99 3.37 40.90 -6.12
CA ASP A 99 3.51 40.33 -4.76
C ASP A 99 3.53 41.41 -3.66
N SER A 100 3.09 41.04 -2.45
CA SER A 100 3.49 41.73 -1.21
C SER A 100 4.97 41.39 -0.89
N ARG A 101 5.47 41.76 0.29
CA ARG A 101 6.79 41.25 0.73
C ARG A 101 6.72 39.81 1.27
N GLU A 102 5.57 39.14 1.22
CA GLU A 102 5.43 37.73 1.59
C GLU A 102 5.44 36.83 0.34
N TYR A 103 6.38 35.89 0.30
CA TYR A 103 6.32 34.76 -0.62
C TYR A 103 5.27 33.75 -0.10
N LYS A 104 4.50 33.13 -1.00
CA LYS A 104 3.42 32.22 -0.61
C LYS A 104 3.98 30.82 -0.28
N PHE A 105 3.68 30.30 0.90
CA PHE A 105 4.11 28.98 1.39
C PHE A 105 3.67 27.83 0.47
N PHE A 106 2.39 27.81 0.11
CA PHE A 106 1.76 26.81 -0.75
C PHE A 106 0.62 27.47 -1.54
N TYR A 107 -0.02 26.75 -2.46
CA TYR A 107 -1.12 27.32 -3.26
C TYR A 107 -2.31 27.79 -2.39
N PHE A 108 -2.70 26.98 -1.39
CA PHE A 108 -3.84 27.28 -0.51
C PHE A 108 -3.52 28.20 0.68
N LEU A 109 -2.25 28.30 1.08
CA LEU A 109 -1.83 28.91 2.35
C LEU A 109 -0.61 29.81 2.14
N GLU A 110 -0.66 31.04 2.66
CA GLU A 110 0.33 32.05 2.32
C GLU A 110 1.61 31.98 3.16
N GLY A 111 1.48 31.58 4.43
CA GLY A 111 2.60 31.59 5.37
C GLY A 111 2.13 31.38 6.79
N LEU A 112 3.08 31.31 7.72
CA LEU A 112 2.79 31.23 9.15
C LEU A 112 2.45 32.63 9.70
N ILE A 113 1.35 32.71 10.45
CA ILE A 113 1.00 33.94 11.19
C ILE A 113 1.97 34.16 12.35
N GLY A 114 2.38 33.06 13.02
CA GLY A 114 3.19 33.13 14.23
C GLY A 114 2.32 33.25 15.50
N PRO A 115 2.85 33.84 16.59
CA PRO A 115 2.16 33.90 17.88
C PRO A 115 0.75 34.53 17.88
N GLN A 116 0.54 35.57 17.06
CA GLN A 116 -0.69 36.39 17.05
C GLN A 116 -1.94 35.69 16.47
N GLY A 117 -1.86 34.43 16.07
CA GLY A 117 -2.93 33.70 15.39
C GLY A 117 -4.25 33.53 16.17
N TYR A 118 -4.33 33.97 17.44
CA TYR A 118 -5.56 34.06 18.22
C TYR A 118 -6.41 35.30 17.89
N GLU A 119 -5.77 36.38 17.45
CA GLU A 119 -6.46 37.64 17.09
C GLU A 119 -6.86 37.67 15.60
N ALA A 120 -6.34 36.71 14.82
CA ALA A 120 -6.64 36.54 13.41
C ALA A 120 -8.08 36.06 13.14
N TYR A 121 -8.64 36.49 12.00
CA TYR A 121 -9.90 36.04 11.40
C TYR A 121 -11.07 35.75 12.38
N GLN A 122 -11.24 36.63 13.38
CA GLN A 122 -12.35 36.63 14.34
C GLN A 122 -12.48 35.39 15.25
N LEU A 123 -11.39 34.63 15.49
CA LEU A 123 -11.35 33.65 16.60
C LEU A 123 -11.62 34.30 17.97
N VAL A 124 -11.54 35.63 18.07
CA VAL A 124 -11.92 36.47 19.22
C VAL A 124 -13.28 36.10 19.83
N ASP A 125 -14.30 35.77 19.04
CA ASP A 125 -15.61 35.40 19.59
C ASP A 125 -15.59 34.02 20.28
N LEU A 126 -14.67 33.13 19.91
CA LEU A 126 -14.41 31.86 20.61
C LEU A 126 -13.50 32.02 21.84
N VAL A 127 -12.74 33.12 21.97
CA VAL A 127 -11.88 33.37 23.15
C VAL A 127 -12.69 33.43 24.46
N GLY A 128 -13.98 33.76 24.39
CA GLY A 128 -14.88 33.76 25.56
C GLY A 128 -15.24 32.36 26.09
N GLU A 129 -15.30 31.34 25.22
CA GLU A 129 -15.71 29.98 25.58
C GLU A 129 -14.54 28.97 25.57
N PHE A 130 -13.54 29.20 24.73
CA PHE A 130 -12.38 28.32 24.48
C PHE A 130 -11.04 29.08 24.53
N PRO A 131 -10.73 29.83 25.61
CA PRO A 131 -9.59 30.73 25.68
C PRO A 131 -8.25 30.01 25.45
N GLY A 132 -7.56 30.34 24.36
CA GLY A 132 -6.27 29.75 23.98
C GLY A 132 -6.33 28.32 23.42
N HIS A 133 -7.52 27.76 23.16
CA HIS A 133 -7.63 26.40 22.62
C HIS A 133 -7.31 26.35 21.11
N TYR A 134 -7.76 27.34 20.35
CA TYR A 134 -7.67 27.38 18.88
C TYR A 134 -6.79 28.54 18.41
N LEU A 135 -5.94 28.28 17.42
CA LEU A 135 -4.98 29.21 16.83
C LEU A 135 -5.09 29.13 15.30
N THR A 136 -5.22 30.24 14.57
CA THR A 136 -4.95 30.22 13.12
C THR A 136 -3.43 30.18 12.93
N LEU A 137 -2.93 29.04 12.47
CA LEU A 137 -1.49 28.79 12.33
C LEU A 137 -0.95 29.30 10.98
N TYR A 138 -1.72 29.12 9.90
CA TYR A 138 -1.39 29.60 8.55
C TYR A 138 -2.48 30.50 7.99
N THR A 139 -2.06 31.59 7.35
CA THR A 139 -2.93 32.52 6.60
C THR A 139 -3.55 31.80 5.39
N PRO A 140 -4.88 31.90 5.14
CA PRO A 140 -5.48 31.44 3.89
C PRO A 140 -5.03 32.32 2.72
N ASN A 141 -4.93 31.77 1.52
CA ASN A 141 -4.80 32.58 0.31
C ASN A 141 -6.03 33.52 0.17
N ASP A 142 -5.79 34.83 0.10
CA ASP A 142 -6.80 35.91 0.12
C ASP A 142 -7.94 35.74 -0.92
N ARG A 143 -7.72 34.95 -1.97
CA ARG A 143 -8.74 34.68 -3.01
C ARG A 143 -9.66 33.49 -2.72
N LEU A 144 -9.37 32.64 -1.73
CA LEU A 144 -10.17 31.44 -1.45
C LEU A 144 -11.57 31.77 -0.88
N GLY A 145 -11.71 32.92 -0.22
CA GLY A 145 -13.00 33.44 0.24
C GLY A 145 -12.82 34.69 1.11
N SER A 146 -13.79 35.60 1.09
CA SER A 146 -13.75 36.83 1.89
C SER A 146 -13.84 36.60 3.41
N HIS A 147 -14.15 35.36 3.82
CA HIS A 147 -14.19 34.92 5.22
C HIS A 147 -13.45 33.58 5.44
N ALA A 148 -12.54 33.20 4.54
CA ALA A 148 -11.65 32.06 4.79
C ALA A 148 -10.80 32.33 6.05
N GLN A 149 -10.53 31.30 6.86
CA GLN A 149 -9.82 31.43 8.14
C GLN A 149 -8.48 30.68 8.17
N GLY A 150 -8.11 29.99 7.09
CA GLY A 150 -6.83 29.31 6.95
C GLY A 150 -6.74 28.00 7.77
N LEU A 151 -5.53 27.60 8.12
CA LEU A 151 -5.29 26.38 8.89
C LEU A 151 -5.50 26.67 10.37
N ILE A 152 -6.60 26.16 10.93
CA ILE A 152 -6.97 26.28 12.33
C ILE A 152 -6.38 25.08 13.08
N TYR A 153 -5.63 25.36 14.14
CA TYR A 153 -4.92 24.39 14.97
C TYR A 153 -5.54 24.31 16.37
N ASN A 154 -5.83 23.10 16.86
CA ASN A 154 -6.34 22.83 18.19
C ASN A 154 -5.20 22.43 19.14
N GLN A 155 -4.88 23.28 20.11
CA GLN A 155 -3.80 23.04 21.06
C GLN A 155 -4.09 21.96 22.11
N GLN A 156 -5.34 21.50 22.25
CA GLN A 156 -5.69 20.46 23.23
C GLN A 156 -5.62 19.04 22.67
N THR A 157 -5.83 18.86 21.37
CA THR A 157 -5.75 17.56 20.69
C THR A 157 -4.53 17.44 19.76
N HIS A 158 -3.89 18.56 19.45
CA HIS A 158 -2.79 18.70 18.48
C HIS A 158 -3.17 18.36 17.03
N GLU A 159 -4.47 18.44 16.74
CA GLU A 159 -5.06 18.32 15.40
C GLU A 159 -5.24 19.70 14.76
N CYS A 160 -5.51 19.69 13.45
CA CYS A 160 -5.83 20.87 12.66
C CYS A 160 -6.83 20.56 11.54
N LEU A 161 -7.39 21.60 10.95
CA LEU A 161 -8.15 21.55 9.70
C LEU A 161 -7.94 22.86 8.95
N VAL A 162 -8.19 22.88 7.63
CA VAL A 162 -8.11 24.11 6.84
C VAL A 162 -9.51 24.62 6.52
N ASN A 163 -9.91 25.74 7.12
CA ASN A 163 -11.22 26.35 6.89
C ASN A 163 -11.17 27.31 5.69
N PHE A 164 -11.48 26.77 4.51
CA PHE A 164 -11.67 27.51 3.27
C PHE A 164 -13.10 28.05 3.08
N ALA A 165 -14.06 27.67 3.92
CA ALA A 165 -15.45 28.05 3.75
C ALA A 165 -15.70 29.49 4.19
N ASN A 166 -16.59 30.20 3.49
CA ASN A 166 -17.13 31.49 3.93
C ASN A 166 -18.19 31.32 5.05
N THR A 167 -17.88 30.51 6.07
CA THR A 167 -18.72 30.25 7.23
C THR A 167 -17.84 30.15 8.47
N ASP A 168 -18.24 30.85 9.54
CA ASP A 168 -17.52 30.92 10.80
C ASP A 168 -17.21 29.51 11.35
N PHE A 169 -15.94 29.25 11.66
CA PHE A 169 -15.53 28.02 12.34
C PHE A 169 -16.27 27.91 13.69
N ASN A 170 -16.99 26.80 13.86
CA ASN A 170 -17.69 26.50 15.10
C ASN A 170 -17.43 25.05 15.52
N PRO A 171 -16.68 24.81 16.61
CA PRO A 171 -16.29 23.46 17.05
C PRO A 171 -17.41 22.70 17.78
N VAL A 172 -18.60 23.31 17.99
CA VAL A 172 -19.68 22.74 18.80
C VAL A 172 -20.75 22.04 17.96
N TYR A 173 -20.99 22.50 16.72
CA TYR A 173 -22.17 22.10 15.93
C TYR A 173 -21.88 21.21 14.71
N LYS A 174 -20.64 20.78 14.48
CA LYS A 174 -20.27 19.91 13.35
C LYS A 174 -19.27 18.84 13.79
N VAL A 175 -19.39 17.64 13.20
CA VAL A 175 -18.24 16.74 13.07
C VAL A 175 -17.31 17.38 12.05
N LEU A 176 -16.04 17.55 12.42
CA LEU A 176 -15.03 18.24 11.63
C LEU A 176 -13.92 17.25 11.27
N PRO A 177 -13.36 17.29 10.04
CA PRO A 177 -12.26 16.43 9.64
C PRO A 177 -10.96 16.97 10.25
N TRP A 178 -10.74 16.65 11.52
CA TRP A 178 -9.52 16.95 12.26
C TRP A 178 -8.40 16.00 11.84
N GLU A 179 -7.30 16.56 11.36
CA GLU A 179 -6.12 15.83 10.89
C GLU A 179 -4.85 16.29 11.61
N ARG A 180 -3.82 15.44 11.69
CA ARG A 180 -2.53 15.84 12.28
C ARG A 180 -1.75 16.76 11.32
N LEU A 181 -0.97 17.69 11.87
CA LEU A 181 -0.23 18.66 11.04
C LEU A 181 0.81 17.97 10.16
N GLU A 182 1.43 16.89 10.62
CA GLU A 182 2.30 16.05 9.80
C GLU A 182 1.56 15.37 8.63
N THR A 183 0.27 15.04 8.76
CA THR A 183 -0.56 14.51 7.66
C THR A 183 -0.76 15.59 6.60
N VAL A 184 -1.25 16.77 7.00
CA VAL A 184 -1.51 17.89 6.07
C VAL A 184 -0.23 18.31 5.33
N LEU A 185 0.91 18.35 6.03
CA LEU A 185 2.20 18.68 5.42
C LEU A 185 2.77 17.57 4.52
N SER A 186 2.46 16.30 4.80
CA SER A 186 2.84 15.19 3.91
C SER A 186 2.03 15.25 2.62
N VAL A 187 0.70 15.37 2.74
CA VAL A 187 -0.22 15.51 1.60
C VAL A 187 0.17 16.68 0.69
N TYR A 188 0.59 17.82 1.25
CA TYR A 188 1.08 18.95 0.43
C TYR A 188 2.41 18.68 -0.27
N ILE A 189 3.26 17.79 0.23
CA ILE A 189 4.45 17.31 -0.49
C ILE A 189 4.02 16.33 -1.59
N ASP A 190 3.10 15.40 -1.31
CA ASP A 190 2.58 14.43 -2.28
C ASP A 190 1.88 15.14 -3.46
N MET A 191 1.13 16.22 -3.20
CA MET A 191 0.58 17.11 -4.24
C MET A 191 1.66 17.79 -5.09
N ILE A 192 2.86 18.02 -4.57
CA ILE A 192 3.99 18.60 -5.32
C ILE A 192 4.70 17.50 -6.12
N GLU A 193 5.01 16.35 -5.53
CA GLU A 193 5.73 15.25 -6.20
C GLU A 193 4.89 14.59 -7.31
N SER A 194 3.55 14.59 -7.18
CA SER A 194 2.61 14.19 -8.23
C SER A 194 2.37 15.24 -9.32
N GLU A 195 3.04 16.40 -9.26
CA GLU A 195 2.84 17.57 -10.11
C GLU A 195 1.40 18.14 -10.10
N LYS A 196 0.58 17.80 -9.09
CA LYS A 196 -0.77 18.37 -8.93
C LYS A 196 -0.73 19.84 -8.49
N VAL A 197 0.28 20.22 -7.70
CA VAL A 197 0.60 21.61 -7.31
C VAL A 197 2.05 21.92 -7.69
N VAL A 198 2.24 22.73 -8.71
CA VAL A 198 3.55 23.05 -9.30
C VAL A 198 3.99 24.46 -8.92
N CYS A 199 5.21 24.61 -8.41
CA CYS A 199 5.87 25.91 -8.33
C CYS A 199 6.60 26.20 -9.64
N ILE A 200 6.32 27.36 -10.25
CA ILE A 200 6.93 27.81 -11.50
C ILE A 200 7.78 29.08 -11.33
N HIS A 201 8.72 29.29 -12.26
CA HIS A 201 9.67 30.39 -12.21
C HIS A 201 8.98 31.78 -12.21
N ASN A 202 9.49 32.75 -11.44
CA ASN A 202 8.94 34.11 -11.37
C ASN A 202 9.02 34.89 -12.70
N ASN A 203 9.86 34.42 -13.62
CA ASN A 203 9.99 34.98 -14.98
C ASN A 203 8.92 34.47 -15.96
N VAL A 204 8.11 33.46 -15.60
CA VAL A 204 6.93 33.10 -16.41
C VAL A 204 5.91 34.23 -16.29
N GLU A 205 5.53 34.83 -17.41
CA GLU A 205 4.59 35.94 -17.51
C GLU A 205 3.22 35.45 -18.00
N ARG A 206 2.12 36.14 -17.68
CA ARG A 206 0.81 35.83 -18.29
C ARG A 206 0.73 36.37 -19.72
N PRO A 207 0.10 35.67 -20.67
CA PRO A 207 -0.23 36.23 -21.98
C PRO A 207 -1.30 37.33 -21.86
N GLY A 208 -0.93 38.60 -22.09
CA GLY A 208 -1.87 39.73 -22.16
C GLY A 208 -1.77 40.72 -21.00
N ASP A 209 -1.00 40.40 -19.95
CA ASP A 209 -0.57 41.37 -18.95
C ASP A 209 0.20 42.53 -19.61
N PHE A 210 0.26 43.68 -18.93
CA PHE A 210 1.10 44.80 -19.32
C PHE A 210 2.25 44.97 -18.32
N LYS A 211 3.48 45.11 -18.82
CA LYS A 211 4.67 45.43 -18.00
C LYS A 211 5.32 46.74 -18.46
N LEU A 212 5.95 47.43 -17.51
CA LEU A 212 6.73 48.64 -17.75
C LEU A 212 8.15 48.25 -18.18
N ILE A 213 8.48 48.44 -19.46
CA ILE A 213 9.83 48.19 -19.99
C ILE A 213 10.62 49.51 -20.09
N ASP A 214 11.90 49.47 -19.72
CA ASP A 214 12.85 50.54 -20.03
C ASP A 214 13.45 50.28 -21.43
N LEU A 215 13.24 51.23 -22.35
CA LEU A 215 13.75 51.15 -23.72
C LEU A 215 15.15 51.76 -23.88
N GLY A 216 15.65 52.45 -22.85
CA GLY A 216 16.95 53.12 -22.84
C GLY A 216 16.98 54.45 -23.61
N GLY A 217 17.82 55.37 -23.11
CA GLY A 217 18.01 56.70 -23.72
C GLY A 217 16.74 57.56 -23.70
N ASP A 218 16.59 58.44 -24.68
CA ASP A 218 15.48 59.42 -24.77
C ASP A 218 14.09 58.79 -24.96
N ALA A 219 14.00 57.45 -25.15
CA ALA A 219 12.73 56.73 -25.29
C ALA A 219 12.01 56.52 -23.94
N GLY A 220 12.75 56.47 -22.84
CA GLY A 220 12.21 56.29 -21.48
C GLY A 220 11.52 54.94 -21.25
N GLN A 221 10.66 54.92 -20.23
CA GLN A 221 9.87 53.75 -19.84
C GLN A 221 8.52 53.71 -20.57
N GLN A 222 8.12 52.54 -21.07
CA GLN A 222 6.86 52.33 -21.79
C GLN A 222 6.13 51.09 -21.27
N TRP A 223 4.82 51.17 -21.05
CA TRP A 223 3.98 49.99 -20.86
C TRP A 223 3.80 49.25 -22.19
N ARG A 224 4.02 47.92 -22.21
CA ARG A 224 3.69 47.04 -23.34
C ARG A 224 2.99 45.77 -22.87
N SER A 225 2.14 45.23 -23.74
CA SER A 225 1.60 43.88 -23.58
C SER A 225 2.74 42.86 -23.60
N THR A 226 2.65 41.82 -22.77
CA THR A 226 3.56 40.68 -22.81
C THR A 226 3.47 39.94 -24.15
N GLN A 227 2.30 39.89 -24.80
CA GLN A 227 2.12 39.24 -26.11
C GLN A 227 2.90 39.95 -27.25
N ASP A 228 3.20 41.24 -27.09
CA ASP A 228 4.01 42.02 -28.05
C ASP A 228 5.53 41.89 -27.79
N ARG A 229 5.95 41.11 -26.77
CA ARG A 229 7.35 40.93 -26.37
C ARG A 229 7.89 39.56 -26.82
N PRO A 230 8.92 39.50 -27.69
CA PRO A 230 9.54 38.25 -28.12
C PRO A 230 10.44 37.62 -27.03
N ASP A 231 10.64 38.32 -25.92
CA ASP A 231 11.40 37.90 -24.73
C ASP A 231 10.50 37.41 -23.57
N ALA A 232 9.17 37.45 -23.73
CA ALA A 232 8.25 36.94 -22.72
C ALA A 232 8.20 35.40 -22.72
N ILE A 233 8.21 34.81 -21.52
CA ILE A 233 8.15 33.36 -21.29
C ILE A 233 6.76 33.03 -20.76
N PHE A 234 5.94 32.27 -21.50
CA PHE A 234 4.55 31.98 -21.12
C PHE A 234 4.34 30.59 -20.49
N ALA A 235 5.33 29.72 -20.60
CA ALA A 235 5.37 28.37 -20.03
C ALA A 235 6.70 28.20 -19.31
N ASP A 236 6.70 27.53 -18.16
CA ASP A 236 7.92 27.22 -17.43
C ASP A 236 8.84 26.29 -18.24
N PRO A 237 10.15 26.58 -18.37
CA PRO A 237 11.06 25.79 -19.21
C PRO A 237 11.46 24.44 -18.59
N ILE A 238 11.10 24.17 -17.33
CA ILE A 238 11.34 22.91 -16.62
C ILE A 238 10.07 22.07 -16.59
N THR A 239 8.93 22.66 -16.19
CA THR A 239 7.67 21.92 -15.96
C THR A 239 6.65 22.06 -17.09
N GLY A 240 6.83 23.00 -18.02
CA GLY A 240 5.88 23.29 -19.11
C GLY A 240 4.61 24.03 -18.67
N VAL A 241 4.38 24.20 -17.36
CA VAL A 241 3.17 24.81 -16.80
C VAL A 241 3.10 26.31 -17.11
N THR A 242 1.91 26.80 -17.45
CA THR A 242 1.67 28.22 -17.81
C THR A 242 1.04 29.01 -16.66
N ARG A 243 1.20 30.33 -16.65
CA ARG A 243 0.40 31.18 -15.75
C ARG A 243 -0.98 31.42 -16.35
N HIS A 244 -1.95 30.69 -15.82
CA HIS A 244 -3.38 30.91 -16.04
C HIS A 244 -3.84 32.30 -15.56
N GLU A 245 -5.00 32.76 -16.04
CA GLU A 245 -5.51 34.11 -15.76
C GLU A 245 -5.70 34.36 -14.25
N ASP A 246 -6.23 33.38 -13.53
CA ASP A 246 -6.51 33.46 -12.08
C ASP A 246 -5.40 32.92 -11.17
N ALA A 247 -4.28 32.46 -11.74
CA ALA A 247 -3.08 32.11 -11.01
C ALA A 247 -2.40 33.38 -10.43
N MET A 248 -2.96 33.89 -9.35
CA MET A 248 -2.64 35.19 -8.75
C MET A 248 -1.95 35.07 -7.39
N PHE A 249 -0.89 35.89 -7.23
CA PHE A 249 0.00 35.99 -6.07
C PHE A 249 0.91 34.77 -5.88
N GLY A 250 2.23 34.99 -5.91
CA GLY A 250 3.24 33.94 -5.78
C GLY A 250 3.45 33.02 -7.00
N PRO A 251 4.20 31.91 -6.81
CA PRO A 251 4.67 31.05 -7.89
C PRO A 251 3.91 29.71 -8.03
N TRP A 252 2.92 29.41 -7.18
CA TRP A 252 2.24 28.11 -7.15
C TRP A 252 1.04 28.04 -8.10
N ILE A 253 0.84 26.90 -8.76
CA ILE A 253 -0.24 26.59 -9.71
C ILE A 253 -0.84 25.22 -9.35
N VAL A 254 -2.17 25.11 -9.21
CA VAL A 254 -2.84 23.79 -9.25
C VAL A 254 -3.04 23.39 -10.71
N GLN A 255 -2.60 22.19 -11.09
CA GLN A 255 -2.90 21.63 -12.40
C GLN A 255 -4.31 21.01 -12.43
N PRO A 256 -5.14 21.31 -13.46
CA PRO A 256 -6.51 20.78 -13.55
C PRO A 256 -6.58 19.25 -13.49
N HIS A 257 -5.61 18.60 -14.14
CA HIS A 257 -5.26 17.18 -14.06
C HIS A 257 -3.76 17.06 -14.36
N THR A 258 -3.18 15.87 -14.24
CA THR A 258 -1.81 15.59 -14.70
C THR A 258 -1.84 14.48 -15.77
N GLU A 259 -0.82 14.41 -16.64
CA GLU A 259 -0.74 13.32 -17.64
C GLU A 259 -0.61 11.96 -16.94
N GLU A 260 -0.08 11.88 -15.71
CA GLU A 260 -0.04 10.63 -14.95
C GLU A 260 -1.44 10.18 -14.49
N VAL A 261 -2.25 11.06 -13.91
CA VAL A 261 -3.66 10.76 -13.58
C VAL A 261 -4.45 10.39 -14.83
N LEU A 262 -4.16 11.02 -15.98
CA LEU A 262 -4.79 10.67 -17.26
C LEU A 262 -4.36 9.26 -17.75
N LYS A 263 -3.07 8.91 -17.74
CA LYS A 263 -2.61 7.56 -18.05
C LYS A 263 -3.22 6.52 -17.11
N GLU A 264 -3.24 6.81 -15.81
CA GLU A 264 -3.67 5.87 -14.78
C GLU A 264 -5.19 5.64 -14.83
N CYS A 265 -5.96 6.68 -15.12
CA CYS A 265 -7.38 6.58 -15.46
C CYS A 265 -7.61 5.73 -16.73
N LEU A 266 -6.78 5.90 -17.77
CA LEU A 266 -6.86 5.11 -19.00
C LEU A 266 -6.45 3.64 -18.79
N ARG A 267 -5.46 3.38 -17.93
CA ARG A 267 -4.98 2.04 -17.57
C ARG A 267 -6.01 1.29 -16.72
N THR A 268 -6.57 1.94 -15.71
CA THR A 268 -7.67 1.41 -14.90
C THR A 268 -8.91 1.14 -15.77
N TRP A 269 -9.20 2.00 -16.75
CA TRP A 269 -10.25 1.73 -17.73
C TRP A 269 -9.98 0.49 -18.60
N ASP A 270 -8.76 0.30 -19.11
CA ASP A 270 -8.40 -0.89 -19.91
C ASP A 270 -8.55 -2.17 -19.07
N LEU A 271 -8.09 -2.14 -17.81
CA LEU A 271 -8.27 -3.23 -16.82
C LEU A 271 -9.75 -3.52 -16.51
N LEU A 272 -10.60 -2.50 -16.34
CA LEU A 272 -12.04 -2.68 -16.13
C LEU A 272 -12.69 -3.35 -17.33
N VAL A 273 -12.35 -2.90 -18.55
CA VAL A 273 -12.86 -3.50 -19.80
C VAL A 273 -12.40 -4.95 -19.94
N GLN A 274 -11.13 -5.24 -19.64
CA GLN A 274 -10.61 -6.61 -19.68
C GLN A 274 -11.31 -7.53 -18.66
N ALA A 275 -11.41 -7.11 -17.40
CA ALA A 275 -12.00 -7.92 -16.33
C ALA A 275 -13.48 -8.24 -16.57
N ILE A 276 -14.21 -7.33 -17.24
CA ILE A 276 -15.58 -7.60 -17.70
C ILE A 276 -15.56 -8.55 -18.90
N GLU A 277 -14.78 -8.27 -19.96
CA GLU A 277 -14.73 -9.10 -21.18
C GLU A 277 -14.30 -10.55 -20.92
N GLU A 278 -13.44 -10.81 -19.93
CA GLU A 278 -13.02 -12.15 -19.51
C GLU A 278 -14.11 -12.92 -18.76
N LYS A 279 -15.01 -12.21 -18.06
CA LYS A 279 -16.16 -12.80 -17.35
C LYS A 279 -17.42 -12.90 -18.22
N MET A 280 -17.42 -12.38 -19.45
CA MET A 280 -18.58 -12.44 -20.36
C MET A 280 -18.85 -13.86 -20.90
N PRO A 281 -20.12 -14.34 -20.88
CA PRO A 281 -20.49 -15.66 -21.37
C PRO A 281 -20.69 -15.70 -22.90
N THR A 282 -19.63 -15.57 -23.72
CA THR A 282 -19.75 -15.78 -25.18
C THR A 282 -18.50 -16.37 -25.87
N ALA A 283 -18.68 -16.81 -27.12
CA ALA A 283 -17.89 -17.87 -27.75
C ALA A 283 -16.38 -17.58 -27.95
N PRO A 284 -15.53 -18.62 -27.87
CA PRO A 284 -14.09 -18.49 -28.08
C PRO A 284 -13.74 -18.21 -29.55
N GLY A 285 -12.82 -17.27 -29.77
CA GLY A 285 -12.06 -17.17 -31.01
C GLY A 285 -12.47 -16.07 -31.98
N VAL A 286 -12.24 -14.80 -31.59
CA VAL A 286 -11.53 -13.87 -32.49
C VAL A 286 -10.52 -13.08 -31.66
N ASP A 287 -9.23 -13.20 -31.99
CA ASP A 287 -8.18 -12.28 -31.50
C ASP A 287 -8.29 -10.94 -32.25
N THR A 288 -9.39 -10.21 -32.02
CA THR A 288 -9.48 -8.81 -32.43
C THR A 288 -8.55 -7.99 -31.55
N LYS A 289 -7.59 -7.29 -32.15
CA LYS A 289 -6.82 -6.26 -31.44
C LYS A 289 -7.78 -5.26 -30.78
N PRO A 290 -7.48 -4.74 -29.58
CA PRO A 290 -8.27 -3.68 -28.97
C PRO A 290 -8.44 -2.49 -29.92
N GLU A 291 -9.68 -2.01 -30.05
CA GLU A 291 -9.95 -0.69 -30.63
C GLU A 291 -9.88 0.36 -29.50
N TYR A 292 -9.45 1.57 -29.84
CA TYR A 292 -9.35 2.70 -28.91
C TYR A 292 -10.14 3.90 -29.47
N GLY A 293 -10.68 4.72 -28.57
CA GLY A 293 -11.61 5.81 -28.88
C GLY A 293 -13.06 5.40 -28.67
N LEU A 294 -13.67 5.90 -27.59
CA LEU A 294 -15.11 5.84 -27.35
C LEU A 294 -15.86 6.88 -28.20
N ALA A 295 -15.18 7.99 -28.52
CA ALA A 295 -15.62 9.01 -29.46
C ALA A 295 -14.49 9.35 -30.46
N ASN A 296 -14.83 10.09 -31.51
CA ASN A 296 -13.83 10.75 -32.37
C ASN A 296 -13.91 12.27 -32.20
N GLU A 297 -12.92 13.00 -32.72
CA GLU A 297 -12.79 14.44 -32.51
C GLU A 297 -13.98 15.25 -33.05
N GLU A 298 -14.49 14.91 -34.24
CA GLU A 298 -15.69 15.52 -34.84
C GLU A 298 -16.94 15.33 -33.94
N LEU A 299 -17.10 14.15 -33.33
CA LEU A 299 -18.20 13.86 -32.41
C LEU A 299 -18.10 14.74 -31.15
N LEU A 300 -16.91 14.87 -30.57
CA LEU A 300 -16.65 15.64 -29.34
C LEU A 300 -16.79 17.16 -29.58
N GLU A 301 -16.22 17.69 -30.67
CA GLU A 301 -16.44 19.07 -31.11
C GLU A 301 -17.94 19.33 -31.30
N SER A 302 -18.65 18.44 -31.99
CA SER A 302 -20.08 18.60 -32.20
C SER A 302 -20.89 18.51 -30.90
N ALA A 303 -20.42 17.75 -29.90
CA ALA A 303 -21.02 17.67 -28.56
C ALA A 303 -20.80 18.95 -27.72
N GLY A 304 -19.73 19.70 -27.99
CA GLY A 304 -19.27 20.82 -27.18
C GLY A 304 -18.25 20.42 -26.09
N ILE A 305 -17.69 19.21 -26.17
CA ILE A 305 -16.67 18.73 -25.24
C ILE A 305 -15.32 19.30 -25.70
N THR A 306 -14.85 20.34 -24.99
CA THR A 306 -13.66 21.12 -25.37
C THR A 306 -12.53 21.10 -24.34
N GLU A 307 -12.82 20.71 -23.09
CA GLU A 307 -11.79 20.54 -22.06
C GLU A 307 -10.95 19.28 -22.32
N ASP A 308 -9.66 19.36 -21.98
CA ASP A 308 -8.68 18.37 -22.45
C ASP A 308 -8.87 17.00 -21.77
N PHE A 309 -8.85 16.89 -20.43
CA PHE A 309 -9.01 15.58 -19.77
C PHE A 309 -10.23 14.77 -20.25
N PRO A 310 -11.46 15.32 -20.29
CA PRO A 310 -12.62 14.59 -20.82
C PRO A 310 -12.46 14.21 -22.30
N LYS A 311 -11.83 15.07 -23.12
CA LYS A 311 -11.55 14.80 -24.53
C LYS A 311 -10.50 13.69 -24.69
N GLN A 312 -9.40 13.75 -23.94
CA GLN A 312 -8.33 12.75 -23.97
C GLN A 312 -8.84 11.38 -23.51
N VAL A 313 -9.61 11.30 -22.42
CA VAL A 313 -10.24 10.04 -21.97
C VAL A 313 -11.11 9.46 -23.08
N LEU A 314 -12.04 10.24 -23.65
CA LEU A 314 -12.95 9.74 -24.69
C LEU A 314 -12.26 9.39 -26.03
N LEU A 315 -11.11 9.98 -26.34
CA LEU A 315 -10.29 9.66 -27.52
C LEU A 315 -9.32 8.49 -27.32
N ARG A 316 -8.76 8.32 -26.10
CA ARG A 316 -7.69 7.34 -25.80
C ARG A 316 -8.20 6.05 -25.15
N ALA A 317 -9.38 6.04 -24.53
CA ALA A 317 -9.92 4.87 -23.82
C ALA A 317 -10.17 3.66 -24.74
N ARG A 318 -9.88 2.44 -24.26
CA ARG A 318 -10.22 1.18 -24.94
C ARG A 318 -11.72 1.10 -25.18
N LYS A 319 -12.12 0.66 -26.36
CA LYS A 319 -13.51 0.48 -26.75
C LYS A 319 -13.97 -0.95 -26.40
N PRO A 320 -14.86 -1.13 -25.40
CA PRO A 320 -15.32 -2.45 -25.01
C PRO A 320 -16.26 -3.07 -26.06
N ARG A 321 -16.37 -4.40 -26.00
CA ARG A 321 -17.31 -5.21 -26.78
C ARG A 321 -18.71 -5.31 -26.15
N PHE A 322 -18.87 -4.75 -24.95
CA PHE A 322 -20.08 -4.72 -24.14
C PHE A 322 -20.61 -3.28 -23.98
N ASN A 323 -21.77 -3.11 -23.33
CA ASN A 323 -22.42 -1.81 -23.18
C ASN A 323 -22.65 -1.37 -21.71
N SER A 324 -22.86 -2.31 -20.79
CA SER A 324 -23.06 -2.03 -19.36
C SER A 324 -21.72 -2.09 -18.59
N ILE A 325 -21.36 -1.01 -17.91
CA ILE A 325 -20.07 -0.85 -17.20
C ILE A 325 -20.18 -1.03 -15.68
N ALA A 326 -21.39 -0.85 -15.14
CA ALA A 326 -21.77 -1.08 -13.75
C ALA A 326 -23.30 -1.35 -13.70
N PRO A 327 -23.88 -1.81 -12.57
CA PRO A 327 -25.31 -2.11 -12.48
C PRO A 327 -26.19 -0.92 -12.89
N GLY A 328 -26.97 -1.08 -13.97
CA GLY A 328 -27.79 -0.02 -14.54
C GLY A 328 -27.04 1.19 -15.14
N LEU A 329 -25.71 1.16 -15.26
CA LEU A 329 -24.91 2.20 -15.93
C LEU A 329 -24.32 1.66 -17.24
N ARG A 330 -24.58 2.37 -18.33
CA ARG A 330 -24.15 2.00 -19.68
C ARG A 330 -23.40 3.12 -20.41
N LEU A 331 -22.70 2.75 -21.46
CA LEU A 331 -22.09 3.70 -22.40
C LEU A 331 -23.17 4.55 -23.11
N LEU A 332 -22.76 5.74 -23.53
CA LEU A 332 -23.57 6.60 -24.41
C LEU A 332 -23.42 6.11 -25.85
N THR A 333 -24.54 6.03 -26.57
CA THR A 333 -24.52 5.91 -28.03
C THR A 333 -23.96 7.19 -28.67
N SER A 334 -23.43 7.12 -29.90
CA SER A 334 -22.92 8.30 -30.62
C SER A 334 -23.95 9.43 -30.72
N GLU A 335 -25.24 9.11 -30.83
CA GLU A 335 -26.32 10.11 -30.83
C GLU A 335 -26.54 10.76 -29.46
N GLU A 336 -26.35 10.02 -28.37
CA GLU A 336 -26.40 10.56 -27.00
C GLU A 336 -25.19 11.43 -26.67
N ILE A 337 -23.97 11.08 -27.13
CA ILE A 337 -22.78 11.92 -26.98
C ILE A 337 -22.99 13.28 -27.68
N VAL A 338 -23.53 13.30 -28.89
CA VAL A 338 -23.88 14.56 -29.59
C VAL A 338 -25.02 15.32 -28.89
N LYS A 339 -25.77 14.68 -27.99
CA LYS A 339 -26.89 15.25 -27.23
C LYS A 339 -26.62 15.31 -25.71
N GLN A 340 -25.39 15.63 -25.32
CA GLN A 340 -25.05 15.93 -23.91
C GLN A 340 -26.12 16.82 -23.24
N PRO A 341 -26.62 16.49 -22.03
CA PRO A 341 -27.84 17.09 -21.47
C PRO A 341 -27.81 18.62 -21.42
N PHE A 342 -26.64 19.17 -21.06
CA PHE A 342 -26.43 20.59 -20.83
C PHE A 342 -26.08 21.40 -22.09
N LYS A 343 -25.83 20.74 -23.23
CA LYS A 343 -25.41 21.37 -24.50
C LYS A 343 -26.32 22.51 -24.95
N SER A 344 -27.63 22.39 -24.72
CA SER A 344 -28.62 23.41 -25.08
C SER A 344 -28.60 24.64 -24.16
N MET A 345 -28.06 24.52 -22.95
CA MET A 345 -27.82 25.61 -22.00
C MET A 345 -26.45 26.26 -22.24
N MET A 346 -25.41 25.44 -22.47
CA MET A 346 -24.07 25.87 -22.88
C MET A 346 -24.14 26.76 -24.13
N ALA A 347 -24.86 26.32 -25.17
CA ALA A 347 -25.03 27.08 -26.42
C ALA A 347 -25.76 28.43 -26.27
N ARG A 348 -26.40 28.70 -25.12
CA ARG A 348 -27.03 29.99 -24.81
C ARG A 348 -26.12 30.93 -24.02
N GLN A 349 -25.03 30.44 -23.44
CA GLN A 349 -24.10 31.29 -22.69
C GLN A 349 -23.31 32.17 -23.66
N ALA A 350 -23.18 33.45 -23.32
CA ALA A 350 -22.31 34.38 -24.05
C ALA A 350 -20.84 34.27 -23.62
N ASP A 351 -20.63 33.96 -22.33
CA ASP A 351 -19.32 33.76 -21.71
C ASP A 351 -18.70 32.43 -22.17
N LEU A 352 -17.39 32.42 -22.42
CA LEU A 352 -16.66 31.22 -22.85
C LEU A 352 -16.26 30.32 -21.68
N GLN A 353 -15.89 30.87 -20.52
CA GLN A 353 -15.52 30.07 -19.36
C GLN A 353 -16.75 29.32 -18.84
N ILE A 354 -17.91 29.99 -18.73
CA ILE A 354 -19.18 29.32 -18.34
C ILE A 354 -19.56 28.19 -19.32
N ARG A 355 -19.13 28.23 -20.59
CA ARG A 355 -19.32 27.10 -21.54
C ARG A 355 -18.43 25.91 -21.21
N LYS A 356 -17.18 26.13 -20.80
CA LYS A 356 -16.26 25.06 -20.39
C LYS A 356 -16.74 24.31 -19.16
N LYS A 357 -17.36 25.02 -18.20
CA LYS A 357 -18.02 24.45 -16.99
C LYS A 357 -19.22 23.54 -17.28
N MET A 358 -19.44 23.09 -18.52
CA MET A 358 -20.55 22.17 -18.85
C MET A 358 -20.26 20.78 -18.25
N PRO A 359 -21.12 20.23 -17.37
CA PRO A 359 -20.96 18.87 -16.87
C PRO A 359 -21.11 17.85 -18.01
N ILE A 360 -20.34 16.77 -17.99
CA ILE A 360 -20.27 15.79 -19.08
C ILE A 360 -20.75 14.43 -18.58
N LEU A 361 -21.83 13.91 -19.18
CA LEU A 361 -22.32 12.55 -18.92
C LEU A 361 -21.37 11.53 -19.56
N LEU A 362 -20.73 10.69 -18.73
CA LEU A 362 -19.79 9.64 -19.14
C LEU A 362 -20.44 8.26 -19.22
N PHE A 363 -21.21 7.89 -18.18
CA PHE A 363 -21.98 6.64 -18.13
C PHE A 363 -23.41 6.96 -17.77
N ARG A 364 -24.35 6.43 -18.53
CA ARG A 364 -25.76 6.78 -18.46
C ARG A 364 -26.59 5.72 -17.76
N GLY A 365 -27.49 6.13 -16.87
CA GLY A 365 -28.66 5.36 -16.46
C GLY A 365 -29.90 5.69 -17.31
N ASP A 366 -30.87 4.79 -17.35
CA ASP A 366 -32.05 4.95 -18.21
C ASP A 366 -33.14 5.87 -17.60
N ASP A 367 -33.17 6.01 -16.27
CA ASP A 367 -34.05 6.94 -15.54
C ASP A 367 -33.54 8.39 -15.53
N THR A 368 -34.37 9.31 -15.02
CA THR A 368 -34.04 10.74 -14.88
C THR A 368 -34.17 11.25 -13.44
N CYS A 369 -33.27 12.14 -13.05
CA CYS A 369 -33.19 12.79 -11.73
C CYS A 369 -33.10 14.32 -11.89
N LYS A 370 -33.02 15.06 -10.77
CA LYS A 370 -32.65 16.48 -10.81
C LYS A 370 -31.16 16.66 -11.04
N ALA A 371 -30.79 17.76 -11.70
CA ALA A 371 -29.42 18.22 -11.71
C ALA A 371 -28.89 18.40 -10.27
N SER A 372 -27.62 18.06 -10.06
CA SER A 372 -26.96 18.28 -8.77
C SER A 372 -26.93 19.77 -8.42
N GLN A 373 -27.15 20.10 -7.16
CA GLN A 373 -26.96 21.44 -6.62
C GLN A 373 -25.50 21.93 -6.72
N TRP A 374 -24.56 20.99 -6.83
CA TRP A 374 -23.13 21.20 -6.91
C TRP A 374 -22.63 21.55 -8.31
N PHE A 375 -23.38 21.22 -9.38
CA PHE A 375 -23.00 21.61 -10.74
C PHE A 375 -22.90 23.13 -10.89
N PRO A 376 -21.95 23.65 -11.69
CA PRO A 376 -21.79 25.09 -11.88
C PRO A 376 -23.08 25.77 -12.36
N HIS A 377 -23.34 27.00 -11.90
CA HIS A 377 -24.43 27.79 -12.47
C HIS A 377 -24.10 28.15 -13.93
N PRO A 378 -25.04 27.97 -14.89
CA PRO A 378 -26.47 27.72 -14.72
C PRO A 378 -26.89 26.24 -14.78
N TYR A 379 -25.97 25.29 -14.91
CA TYR A 379 -26.27 23.88 -15.16
C TYR A 379 -27.05 23.20 -14.03
N LYS A 380 -26.82 23.58 -12.77
CA LYS A 380 -27.67 23.15 -11.63
C LYS A 380 -29.13 23.60 -11.70
N GLU A 381 -29.47 24.59 -12.54
CA GLU A 381 -30.85 25.04 -12.77
C GLU A 381 -31.53 24.27 -13.92
N ALA A 382 -30.91 23.21 -14.44
CA ALA A 382 -31.55 22.32 -15.39
C ALA A 382 -32.76 21.59 -14.76
N GLY A 383 -33.65 21.10 -15.62
CA GLY A 383 -34.80 20.30 -15.21
C GLY A 383 -34.41 18.87 -14.87
N ASP A 384 -35.26 17.93 -15.30
CA ASP A 384 -34.95 16.50 -15.18
C ASP A 384 -33.91 16.10 -16.24
N ILE A 385 -32.80 15.52 -15.79
CA ILE A 385 -31.66 15.07 -16.61
C ILE A 385 -31.46 13.56 -16.44
N PRO A 386 -30.75 12.86 -17.36
CA PRO A 386 -30.43 11.45 -17.19
C PRO A 386 -29.69 11.17 -15.88
N THR A 387 -29.98 10.03 -15.26
CA THR A 387 -29.16 9.44 -14.20
C THR A 387 -27.81 8.95 -14.75
N GLY A 388 -26.86 8.66 -13.85
CA GLY A 388 -25.56 8.10 -14.17
C GLY A 388 -24.37 8.94 -13.72
N LEU A 389 -23.17 8.60 -14.19
CA LEU A 389 -21.91 9.22 -13.80
C LEU A 389 -21.59 10.43 -14.71
N TYR A 390 -21.46 11.59 -14.09
CA TYR A 390 -21.04 12.85 -14.71
C TYR A 390 -19.64 13.24 -14.24
N LEU A 391 -18.87 13.89 -15.11
CA LEU A 391 -17.83 14.84 -14.70
C LEU A 391 -18.51 16.17 -14.33
N GLU A 392 -18.16 16.76 -13.19
CA GLU A 392 -18.91 17.89 -12.60
C GLU A 392 -18.84 19.19 -13.42
N GLY A 393 -17.77 19.36 -14.21
CA GLY A 393 -17.53 20.53 -15.06
C GLY A 393 -16.87 21.68 -14.30
N TRP A 394 -15.71 22.13 -14.76
CA TRP A 394 -14.86 23.12 -14.08
C TRP A 394 -14.24 24.09 -15.09
N THR A 395 -13.65 25.18 -14.60
CA THR A 395 -12.74 26.04 -15.37
C THR A 395 -11.45 26.31 -14.61
N GLN A 396 -10.47 26.74 -15.39
CA GLN A 396 -9.28 27.49 -14.97
C GLN A 396 -9.53 28.62 -13.93
N ASP A 397 -10.72 29.23 -13.92
CA ASP A 397 -11.14 30.31 -13.01
C ASP A 397 -11.83 29.80 -11.71
N ASP A 398 -12.00 28.49 -11.54
CA ASP A 398 -12.32 27.91 -10.25
C ASP A 398 -11.06 27.73 -9.40
N LEU A 399 -11.16 28.04 -8.11
CA LEU A 399 -10.03 28.07 -7.17
C LEU A 399 -9.28 26.73 -7.06
N VAL A 400 -9.92 25.61 -7.39
CA VAL A 400 -9.29 24.29 -7.50
C VAL A 400 -9.91 23.56 -8.71
N PRO A 401 -9.26 23.60 -9.90
CA PRO A 401 -9.92 23.31 -11.18
C PRO A 401 -9.94 21.81 -11.55
N PHE A 402 -10.48 20.94 -10.71
CA PHE A 402 -10.42 19.48 -10.86
C PHE A 402 -11.19 18.91 -12.07
N THR A 403 -10.56 18.89 -13.26
CA THR A 403 -11.20 18.44 -14.52
C THR A 403 -11.60 16.97 -14.56
N ASP A 404 -11.14 16.17 -13.61
CA ASP A 404 -11.41 14.74 -13.44
C ASP A 404 -12.45 14.41 -12.35
N ALA A 405 -12.96 15.42 -11.63
CA ALA A 405 -13.95 15.24 -10.56
C ALA A 405 -15.33 14.76 -11.08
N THR A 406 -15.90 13.75 -10.41
CA THR A 406 -17.12 13.05 -10.81
C THR A 406 -18.20 13.02 -9.74
N ARG A 407 -19.44 12.89 -10.21
CA ARG A 407 -20.65 12.70 -9.40
C ARG A 407 -21.58 11.67 -10.03
N LEU A 408 -22.02 10.70 -9.22
CA LEU A 408 -23.00 9.69 -9.61
C LEU A 408 -24.40 10.18 -9.22
N LEU A 409 -25.27 10.37 -10.21
CA LEU A 409 -26.67 10.78 -9.99
C LEU A 409 -27.61 9.58 -10.07
N LEU A 410 -28.33 9.32 -8.98
CA LEU A 410 -29.27 8.22 -8.85
C LEU A 410 -30.74 8.68 -9.06
N PRO A 411 -31.67 7.79 -9.45
CA PRO A 411 -33.09 8.12 -9.56
C PRO A 411 -33.82 8.20 -8.21
N PHE A 412 -33.09 7.99 -7.11
CA PHE A 412 -33.59 7.96 -5.74
C PHE A 412 -32.57 8.58 -4.80
N THR A 413 -33.05 9.04 -3.65
CA THR A 413 -32.21 9.44 -2.52
C THR A 413 -31.65 8.21 -1.82
N ILE A 414 -30.40 8.30 -1.36
CA ILE A 414 -29.74 7.37 -0.44
C ILE A 414 -29.56 8.06 0.91
N GLY A 415 -29.71 7.32 2.01
CA GLY A 415 -29.37 7.77 3.35
C GLY A 415 -30.51 8.49 4.09
N GLY A 416 -30.15 9.09 5.23
CA GLY A 416 -31.08 9.65 6.22
C GLY A 416 -31.13 8.82 7.51
N GLU A 417 -32.14 9.06 8.35
CA GLU A 417 -32.32 8.41 9.66
C GLU A 417 -32.33 6.86 9.54
N ASP A 418 -31.61 6.19 10.46
CA ASP A 418 -31.45 4.73 10.57
C ASP A 418 -30.86 3.99 9.34
N THR A 419 -30.03 4.66 8.52
CA THR A 419 -29.32 4.05 7.37
C THR A 419 -27.82 3.78 7.61
N TRP A 420 -27.24 2.81 6.89
CA TRP A 420 -25.79 2.56 6.86
C TRP A 420 -25.03 3.31 5.77
N ALA A 421 -25.70 4.08 4.91
CA ALA A 421 -25.07 4.81 3.82
C ALA A 421 -24.07 5.86 4.29
N ARG A 422 -22.83 5.76 3.80
CA ARG A 422 -21.74 6.68 4.10
C ARG A 422 -21.09 7.24 2.83
N THR A 423 -20.53 8.43 2.97
CA THR A 423 -19.51 9.01 2.09
C THR A 423 -18.21 8.19 2.13
N ALA A 424 -17.30 8.43 1.18
CA ALA A 424 -15.98 7.81 1.17
C ALA A 424 -15.12 8.14 2.41
N ASN A 425 -15.43 9.22 3.14
CA ASN A 425 -14.81 9.55 4.43
C ASN A 425 -15.63 9.09 5.66
N ASN A 426 -16.54 8.12 5.50
CA ASN A 426 -17.32 7.49 6.57
C ASN A 426 -18.28 8.44 7.34
N VAL A 427 -18.77 9.50 6.69
CA VAL A 427 -19.81 10.41 7.21
C VAL A 427 -21.18 9.96 6.70
N SER A 428 -22.23 10.08 7.52
CA SER A 428 -23.59 9.71 7.11
C SER A 428 -24.11 10.57 5.96
N ILE A 429 -24.65 9.93 4.93
CA ILE A 429 -25.40 10.61 3.87
C ILE A 429 -26.80 10.93 4.42
N ASP A 430 -27.30 12.15 4.16
CA ASP A 430 -28.59 12.66 4.67
C ASP A 430 -29.61 12.83 3.54
N GLY A 431 -30.04 11.71 2.95
CA GLY A 431 -31.17 11.66 2.02
C GLY A 431 -30.95 12.36 0.68
N THR A 432 -29.76 12.27 0.09
CA THR A 432 -29.41 12.91 -1.20
C THR A 432 -29.32 11.88 -2.34
N HIS A 433 -29.55 12.31 -3.59
CA HIS A 433 -29.50 11.44 -4.77
C HIS A 433 -28.14 11.45 -5.48
N ASP A 434 -27.17 12.19 -4.91
CA ASP A 434 -25.95 12.57 -5.61
C ASP A 434 -24.67 12.64 -4.75
N ASP A 435 -24.72 12.29 -3.45
CA ASP A 435 -23.51 12.22 -2.60
C ASP A 435 -22.95 10.81 -2.37
N LEU A 436 -23.49 9.77 -3.02
CA LEU A 436 -22.85 8.44 -3.04
C LEU A 436 -21.44 8.56 -3.63
N TYR A 437 -20.49 7.80 -3.06
CA TYR A 437 -19.05 7.88 -3.32
C TYR A 437 -18.34 9.19 -2.92
N GLN A 438 -19.05 10.29 -2.67
CA GLN A 438 -18.42 11.60 -2.42
C GLN A 438 -17.61 11.62 -1.12
N ILE A 439 -16.60 12.47 -1.05
CA ILE A 439 -15.68 12.61 0.12
C ILE A 439 -16.25 13.57 1.18
N GLY A 440 -17.32 14.31 0.87
CA GLY A 440 -17.96 15.25 1.82
C GLY A 440 -17.09 16.48 2.07
N VAL A 441 -16.45 16.57 3.25
CA VAL A 441 -15.54 17.67 3.61
C VAL A 441 -14.10 17.19 3.55
N ASN A 442 -13.35 17.67 2.55
CA ASN A 442 -11.91 17.45 2.42
C ASN A 442 -11.15 18.38 3.41
N PRO A 443 -10.24 17.87 4.25
CA PRO A 443 -9.47 18.70 5.19
C PRO A 443 -8.25 19.41 4.57
N PHE A 444 -7.81 18.98 3.38
CA PHE A 444 -6.56 19.43 2.73
C PHE A 444 -6.78 20.50 1.66
N ALA A 445 -7.90 20.45 0.94
CA ALA A 445 -8.22 21.36 -0.17
C ALA A 445 -9.65 21.92 -0.03
N SER A 446 -9.90 23.06 -0.67
CA SER A 446 -11.28 23.53 -0.85
C SER A 446 -12.05 22.56 -1.76
N TYR A 447 -13.38 22.53 -1.59
CA TYR A 447 -14.34 21.58 -2.18
C TYR A 447 -13.88 20.88 -3.48
N HIS A 448 -13.72 19.56 -3.41
CA HIS A 448 -13.39 18.66 -4.53
C HIS A 448 -14.39 17.49 -4.54
N GLY A 449 -14.93 17.16 -5.71
CA GLY A 449 -15.62 15.88 -5.96
C GLY A 449 -14.67 14.67 -5.98
N VAL A 450 -15.09 13.55 -6.54
CA VAL A 450 -14.29 12.30 -6.56
C VAL A 450 -13.61 12.12 -7.91
N SER A 451 -12.30 11.91 -7.95
CA SER A 451 -11.60 11.62 -9.22
C SER A 451 -12.23 10.42 -9.95
N LEU A 452 -12.41 10.54 -11.28
CA LEU A 452 -12.86 9.47 -12.16
C LEU A 452 -12.01 8.19 -11.98
N LEU A 453 -10.70 8.33 -11.74
CA LEU A 453 -9.80 7.22 -11.45
C LEU A 453 -10.31 6.38 -10.28
N ALA A 454 -10.65 7.04 -9.17
CA ALA A 454 -11.07 6.39 -7.93
C ALA A 454 -12.41 5.63 -8.09
N VAL A 455 -13.34 6.18 -8.88
CA VAL A 455 -14.59 5.48 -9.24
C VAL A 455 -14.33 4.26 -10.12
N LEU A 456 -13.42 4.36 -11.11
CA LEU A 456 -13.05 3.23 -11.96
C LEU A 456 -12.29 2.14 -11.18
N GLN A 457 -11.44 2.50 -10.22
CA GLN A 457 -10.79 1.56 -9.29
C GLN A 457 -11.83 0.81 -8.45
N ASN A 458 -12.84 1.51 -7.93
CA ASN A 458 -13.95 0.87 -7.20
C ASN A 458 -14.77 -0.08 -8.09
N PHE A 459 -15.04 0.30 -9.34
CA PHE A 459 -15.72 -0.56 -10.31
C PHE A 459 -14.88 -1.81 -10.64
N CYS A 460 -13.54 -1.69 -10.76
CA CYS A 460 -12.64 -2.83 -10.88
C CYS A 460 -12.75 -3.75 -9.66
N ALA A 461 -12.70 -3.21 -8.44
CA ALA A 461 -12.75 -3.99 -7.21
C ALA A 461 -14.01 -4.87 -7.13
N HIS A 462 -15.18 -4.33 -7.45
CA HIS A 462 -16.43 -5.10 -7.50
C HIS A 462 -16.42 -6.23 -8.53
N ILE A 463 -15.86 -5.99 -9.73
CA ILE A 463 -15.74 -7.01 -10.78
C ILE A 463 -14.76 -8.11 -10.36
N TYR A 464 -13.59 -7.78 -9.83
CA TYR A 464 -12.59 -8.77 -9.43
C TYR A 464 -13.09 -9.62 -8.25
N GLN A 465 -13.59 -9.00 -7.18
CA GLN A 465 -14.13 -9.71 -6.00
C GLN A 465 -15.39 -10.54 -6.31
N GLY A 466 -16.13 -10.17 -7.36
CA GLY A 466 -17.31 -10.91 -7.81
C GLY A 466 -18.63 -10.42 -7.22
N ASP A 467 -18.63 -9.26 -6.56
CA ASP A 467 -19.84 -8.56 -6.10
C ASP A 467 -20.81 -8.33 -7.27
N TRP A 468 -20.25 -7.95 -8.43
CA TRP A 468 -21.01 -7.66 -9.64
C TRP A 468 -20.94 -8.82 -10.63
N SER A 469 -22.11 -9.37 -10.96
CA SER A 469 -22.26 -10.43 -11.97
C SER A 469 -22.20 -9.87 -13.39
N VAL A 470 -21.61 -10.61 -14.32
CA VAL A 470 -21.42 -10.22 -15.74
C VAL A 470 -22.29 -11.10 -16.66
N ASP A 471 -22.95 -10.50 -17.64
CA ASP A 471 -23.75 -11.17 -18.67
C ASP A 471 -23.29 -10.84 -20.11
N GLU A 472 -24.05 -11.26 -21.11
CA GLU A 472 -23.75 -11.07 -22.55
C GLU A 472 -23.70 -9.59 -23.01
N ASN A 473 -24.10 -8.63 -22.16
CA ASN A 473 -24.12 -7.18 -22.42
C ASN A 473 -23.13 -6.38 -21.55
N GLY A 474 -22.36 -7.04 -20.68
CA GLY A 474 -21.44 -6.42 -19.71
C GLY A 474 -21.89 -6.67 -18.28
N VAL A 475 -21.75 -5.68 -17.40
CA VAL A 475 -22.20 -5.79 -16.00
C VAL A 475 -23.72 -5.89 -15.92
N SER A 476 -24.21 -6.92 -15.24
CA SER A 476 -25.63 -7.18 -15.03
C SER A 476 -26.17 -6.47 -13.78
N GLY A 477 -27.49 -6.35 -13.67
CA GLY A 477 -28.17 -5.66 -12.57
C GLY A 477 -28.80 -4.33 -12.99
N THR A 478 -29.36 -3.60 -12.01
CA THR A 478 -30.01 -2.30 -12.23
C THR A 478 -29.41 -1.23 -11.33
N ILE A 479 -29.77 0.03 -11.57
CA ILE A 479 -29.28 1.17 -10.77
C ILE A 479 -29.79 1.13 -9.31
N ASP A 480 -30.79 0.29 -9.00
CA ASP A 480 -31.21 0.00 -7.61
C ASP A 480 -30.16 -0.82 -6.83
N THR A 481 -29.20 -1.49 -7.47
CA THR A 481 -28.09 -2.18 -6.76
C THR A 481 -27.28 -1.20 -5.90
N PHE A 482 -27.19 0.08 -6.28
CA PHE A 482 -26.56 1.10 -5.43
C PHE A 482 -27.28 1.36 -4.09
N ARG A 483 -28.51 0.85 -3.89
CA ARG A 483 -29.20 0.85 -2.57
C ARG A 483 -28.56 -0.06 -1.54
N GLU A 484 -27.77 -1.04 -1.95
CA GLU A 484 -27.03 -1.92 -1.04
C GLU A 484 -26.03 -1.10 -0.18
N ALA A 485 -25.72 0.14 -0.57
CA ALA A 485 -25.04 1.11 0.30
C ALA A 485 -25.80 1.45 1.59
N GLU A 486 -27.11 1.21 1.68
CA GLU A 486 -27.94 1.49 2.86
C GLU A 486 -27.94 0.33 3.89
N ASP A 487 -27.44 -0.87 3.51
CA ASP A 487 -27.48 -2.11 4.30
C ASP A 487 -26.22 -2.34 5.17
N GLU A 488 -26.40 -2.86 6.39
CA GLU A 488 -25.31 -3.19 7.34
C GLU A 488 -24.27 -4.19 6.79
N GLU A 489 -24.67 -5.06 5.86
CA GLU A 489 -23.81 -6.12 5.28
C GLU A 489 -23.03 -5.64 4.03
N HIS A 490 -23.45 -4.55 3.38
CA HIS A 490 -22.93 -4.15 2.06
C HIS A 490 -22.43 -2.70 1.97
N TRP A 491 -22.71 -1.82 2.96
CA TRP A 491 -22.33 -0.41 2.92
C TRP A 491 -20.81 -0.15 2.81
N GLU A 492 -19.96 -0.97 3.44
CA GLU A 492 -18.49 -0.87 3.32
C GLU A 492 -18.01 -1.10 1.88
N ASN A 493 -18.78 -1.86 1.09
CA ASN A 493 -18.47 -2.19 -0.28
C ASN A 493 -19.07 -1.19 -1.27
N MET A 494 -20.30 -0.72 -0.99
CA MET A 494 -21.14 0.01 -1.95
C MET A 494 -21.21 1.53 -1.68
N GLY A 495 -20.97 1.96 -0.43
CA GLY A 495 -20.85 3.38 -0.05
C GLY A 495 -19.40 3.83 0.13
N GLY A 496 -18.58 2.97 0.76
CA GLY A 496 -17.14 3.18 0.85
C GLY A 496 -16.44 3.04 -0.51
N LEU A 497 -15.51 3.95 -0.83
CA LEU A 497 -14.67 3.80 -2.02
C LEU A 497 -13.53 2.82 -1.71
N ARG A 498 -13.53 1.66 -2.36
CA ARG A 498 -12.47 0.64 -2.26
C ARG A 498 -11.28 1.03 -3.15
N VAL A 499 -10.61 2.12 -2.77
CA VAL A 499 -9.47 2.71 -3.49
C VAL A 499 -8.37 1.68 -3.72
N HIS A 500 -8.03 0.89 -2.70
CA HIS A 500 -7.09 -0.21 -2.81
C HIS A 500 -7.71 -1.41 -3.52
N CYS A 501 -7.90 -1.28 -4.82
CA CYS A 501 -7.88 -2.43 -5.73
C CYS A 501 -6.43 -2.96 -5.73
N GLY A 502 -6.08 -3.74 -4.71
CA GLY A 502 -4.69 -4.16 -4.43
C GLY A 502 -4.02 -4.95 -5.56
N ILE A 503 -4.76 -5.34 -6.60
CA ILE A 503 -4.22 -5.86 -7.87
C ILE A 503 -3.27 -4.83 -8.51
N LEU A 504 -3.54 -3.53 -8.39
CA LEU A 504 -2.67 -2.48 -8.96
C LEU A 504 -1.29 -2.47 -8.30
N ASP A 505 -1.23 -2.51 -6.96
CA ASP A 505 0.02 -2.54 -6.18
C ASP A 505 0.71 -3.91 -6.18
N ALA A 506 -0.07 -5.00 -6.21
CA ALA A 506 0.41 -6.35 -5.91
C ALA A 506 0.72 -7.21 -7.15
N THR A 507 0.42 -6.74 -8.36
CA THR A 507 0.88 -7.37 -9.62
C THR A 507 2.00 -6.58 -10.32
N TYR A 508 2.15 -5.28 -10.05
CA TYR A 508 3.20 -4.43 -10.63
C TYR A 508 3.73 -3.41 -9.61
N THR A 509 5.05 -3.40 -9.40
CA THR A 509 5.73 -2.47 -8.48
C THR A 509 6.63 -1.50 -9.23
N ASP A 510 6.40 -0.19 -9.07
CA ASP A 510 7.11 0.88 -9.79
C ASP A 510 8.60 1.07 -9.39
N SER A 511 9.10 0.26 -8.45
CA SER A 511 10.46 0.35 -7.94
C SER A 511 11.41 -0.61 -8.67
N VAL A 512 12.19 -0.06 -9.61
CA VAL A 512 13.32 -0.74 -10.29
C VAL A 512 14.34 -1.31 -9.28
N VAL A 513 14.42 -0.79 -8.05
CA VAL A 513 15.27 -1.32 -6.98
C VAL A 513 14.66 -2.60 -6.38
N TYR A 514 13.35 -2.60 -6.11
CA TYR A 514 12.60 -3.76 -5.65
C TYR A 514 12.64 -4.89 -6.68
N LEU A 515 12.32 -4.61 -7.95
CA LEU A 515 12.31 -5.62 -9.02
C LEU A 515 13.67 -6.33 -9.19
N LYS A 516 14.78 -5.59 -9.00
CA LYS A 516 16.14 -6.18 -8.99
C LYS A 516 16.42 -7.02 -7.75
N ALA A 517 15.80 -6.72 -6.61
CA ALA A 517 15.86 -7.56 -5.42
C ALA A 517 15.02 -8.83 -5.59
N VAL A 518 13.83 -8.74 -6.20
CA VAL A 518 12.99 -9.91 -6.57
C VAL A 518 13.75 -10.83 -7.52
N PHE A 519 14.30 -10.31 -8.63
CA PHE A 519 15.13 -11.08 -9.56
C PHE A 519 16.34 -11.75 -8.88
N ALA A 520 16.98 -11.08 -7.92
CA ALA A 520 18.07 -11.68 -7.14
C ALA A 520 17.56 -12.77 -6.16
N SER A 521 16.33 -12.64 -5.64
CA SER A 521 15.75 -13.55 -4.66
C SER A 521 15.44 -14.94 -5.21
N CYS A 522 15.06 -15.05 -6.49
CA CYS A 522 14.79 -16.32 -7.18
C CYS A 522 15.98 -17.29 -7.05
N PHE A 523 17.19 -16.84 -7.37
CA PHE A 523 18.41 -17.62 -7.23
C PHE A 523 18.70 -18.04 -5.77
N PHE A 524 18.37 -17.22 -4.78
CA PHE A 524 18.53 -17.57 -3.37
C PHE A 524 17.48 -18.60 -2.90
N PHE A 525 16.24 -18.50 -3.39
CA PHE A 525 15.19 -19.47 -3.14
C PHE A 525 15.55 -20.85 -3.73
N ASP A 526 16.04 -20.89 -4.98
CA ASP A 526 16.45 -22.13 -5.66
C ASP A 526 17.63 -22.83 -4.93
N ILE A 527 18.64 -22.06 -4.50
CA ILE A 527 19.71 -22.53 -3.61
C ILE A 527 19.12 -23.06 -2.28
N GLY A 528 18.14 -22.36 -1.72
CA GLY A 528 17.42 -22.72 -0.50
C GLY A 528 16.64 -24.03 -0.59
N LEU A 529 16.12 -24.39 -1.76
CA LEU A 529 15.47 -25.67 -2.03
C LEU A 529 16.46 -26.82 -2.29
N PHE A 530 17.47 -26.60 -3.12
CA PHE A 530 18.35 -27.68 -3.57
C PHE A 530 19.48 -28.05 -2.58
N MET A 531 19.98 -27.11 -1.76
CA MET A 531 21.03 -27.41 -0.77
C MET A 531 20.59 -28.37 0.36
N PRO A 532 19.38 -28.24 0.96
CA PRO A 532 18.85 -29.23 1.89
C PRO A 532 18.76 -30.63 1.27
N LYS A 533 18.30 -30.72 0.01
CA LYS A 533 18.20 -31.97 -0.76
C LYS A 533 19.58 -32.59 -0.99
N ALA A 534 20.58 -31.80 -1.34
CA ALA A 534 21.96 -32.24 -1.48
C ALA A 534 22.51 -32.82 -0.16
N SER A 535 22.27 -32.13 0.96
CA SER A 535 22.62 -32.58 2.32
C SER A 535 21.99 -33.95 2.66
N ILE A 536 20.71 -34.15 2.33
CA ILE A 536 20.01 -35.42 2.52
C ILE A 536 20.66 -36.55 1.69
N THR A 537 21.04 -36.31 0.43
CA THR A 537 21.75 -37.35 -0.37
C THR A 537 23.13 -37.68 0.20
N ALA A 538 23.86 -36.69 0.72
CA ALA A 538 25.16 -36.89 1.37
C ALA A 538 25.02 -37.70 2.67
N PHE A 539 23.99 -37.43 3.47
CA PHE A 539 23.65 -38.21 4.67
C PHE A 539 23.32 -39.67 4.31
N TYR A 540 22.52 -39.92 3.27
CA TYR A 540 22.29 -41.28 2.78
C TYR A 540 23.57 -41.97 2.28
N TRP A 541 24.48 -41.24 1.61
CA TRP A 541 25.74 -41.80 1.11
C TRP A 541 26.69 -42.22 2.24
N TRP A 542 26.67 -41.51 3.36
CA TRP A 542 27.33 -41.90 4.61
C TRP A 542 26.64 -43.12 5.25
N LEU A 543 25.31 -43.07 5.41
CA LEU A 543 24.51 -44.08 6.11
C LEU A 543 24.53 -45.48 5.45
N ILE A 544 24.61 -45.56 4.11
CA ILE A 544 24.46 -46.84 3.38
C ILE A 544 25.81 -47.59 3.30
N PRO A 545 25.97 -48.79 3.90
CA PRO A 545 27.25 -49.50 3.88
C PRO A 545 27.76 -49.84 2.46
N LYS A 546 29.09 -49.92 2.30
CA LYS A 546 29.77 -50.19 1.00
C LYS A 546 29.35 -51.50 0.31
N MET A 547 28.71 -52.42 1.03
CA MET A 547 28.21 -53.69 0.50
C MET A 547 26.99 -53.54 -0.42
N PHE A 548 26.15 -52.51 -0.23
CA PHE A 548 24.90 -52.33 -0.97
C PHE A 548 25.12 -51.62 -2.31
N LYS A 549 25.86 -52.27 -3.22
CA LYS A 549 26.27 -51.70 -4.52
C LYS A 549 25.10 -51.10 -5.32
N ASN A 550 24.02 -51.85 -5.53
CA ASN A 550 22.87 -51.42 -6.33
C ASN A 550 22.19 -50.17 -5.73
N LEU A 551 22.12 -50.09 -4.40
CA LEU A 551 21.52 -48.97 -3.67
C LEU A 551 22.42 -47.71 -3.73
N ARG A 552 23.76 -47.88 -3.69
CA ARG A 552 24.71 -46.79 -3.91
C ARG A 552 24.70 -46.30 -5.38
N VAL A 553 24.45 -47.18 -6.35
CA VAL A 553 24.24 -46.78 -7.76
C VAL A 553 22.93 -46.00 -7.92
N LEU A 554 21.83 -46.46 -7.31
CA LEU A 554 20.56 -45.73 -7.29
C LEU A 554 20.73 -44.33 -6.68
N LEU A 555 21.38 -44.23 -5.52
CA LEU A 555 21.66 -42.95 -4.87
C LEU A 555 22.52 -42.03 -5.75
N LEU A 556 23.55 -42.57 -6.42
CA LEU A 556 24.38 -41.78 -7.35
C LEU A 556 23.57 -41.24 -8.53
N ILE A 557 22.63 -42.03 -9.08
CA ILE A 557 21.72 -41.58 -10.14
C ILE A 557 20.84 -40.44 -9.64
N VAL A 558 20.27 -40.54 -8.43
CA VAL A 558 19.45 -39.47 -7.83
C VAL A 558 20.29 -38.21 -7.55
N THR A 559 21.52 -38.33 -7.05
CA THR A 559 22.41 -37.17 -6.85
C THR A 559 22.83 -36.51 -8.17
N ILE A 560 23.05 -37.28 -9.25
CA ILE A 560 23.32 -36.72 -10.59
C ILE A 560 22.07 -36.00 -11.12
N TYR A 561 20.88 -36.59 -10.97
CA TYR A 561 19.63 -35.94 -11.36
C TYR A 561 19.37 -34.65 -10.57
N LEU A 562 19.60 -34.66 -9.25
CA LEU A 562 19.47 -33.48 -8.39
C LEU A 562 20.40 -32.35 -8.83
N GLY A 563 21.66 -32.66 -9.16
CA GLY A 563 22.59 -31.68 -9.70
C GLY A 563 22.18 -31.15 -11.07
N PHE A 564 21.62 -32.01 -11.93
CA PHE A 564 21.07 -31.59 -13.24
C PHE A 564 19.84 -30.69 -13.08
N ALA A 565 18.93 -31.02 -12.15
CA ALA A 565 17.74 -30.22 -11.85
C ALA A 565 18.12 -28.81 -11.36
N ALA A 566 18.98 -28.71 -10.34
CA ALA A 566 19.47 -27.42 -9.83
C ALA A 566 20.27 -26.61 -10.86
N THR A 567 20.99 -27.28 -11.77
CA THR A 567 21.65 -26.59 -12.90
C THR A 567 20.63 -26.13 -13.94
N THR A 568 19.50 -26.84 -14.09
CA THR A 568 18.46 -26.50 -15.05
C THR A 568 17.65 -25.31 -14.58
N SER A 569 17.20 -25.26 -13.31
CA SER A 569 16.54 -24.08 -12.72
C SER A 569 17.39 -22.82 -12.94
N PHE A 570 18.62 -22.78 -12.43
CA PHE A 570 19.53 -21.64 -12.62
C PHE A 570 19.69 -21.14 -14.08
N PHE A 571 19.57 -22.01 -15.09
CA PHE A 571 19.58 -21.61 -16.51
C PHE A 571 18.21 -21.23 -17.06
N VAL A 572 17.11 -21.69 -16.45
CA VAL A 572 15.74 -21.27 -16.71
C VAL A 572 15.55 -19.83 -16.21
N ASP A 573 15.84 -19.55 -14.93
CA ASP A 573 15.85 -18.20 -14.32
C ASP A 573 16.56 -17.15 -15.20
N LEU A 574 17.71 -17.55 -15.75
CA LEU A 574 18.62 -16.69 -16.51
C LEU A 574 18.22 -16.48 -17.99
N LEU A 575 17.39 -17.37 -18.56
CA LEU A 575 17.15 -17.45 -20.01
C LEU A 575 15.67 -17.42 -20.42
N VAL A 576 14.70 -17.57 -19.52
CA VAL A 576 13.27 -17.42 -19.85
C VAL A 576 12.96 -16.00 -20.32
N CYS A 577 13.57 -15.02 -19.67
CA CYS A 577 13.32 -13.61 -19.84
C CYS A 577 14.35 -13.01 -20.82
N SER A 578 13.91 -12.73 -22.04
CA SER A 578 14.77 -12.22 -23.12
C SER A 578 14.06 -11.08 -23.87
N PRO A 579 14.53 -9.81 -23.75
CA PRO A 579 15.75 -9.37 -23.07
C PRO A 579 15.69 -9.40 -21.54
N ILE A 580 16.82 -9.69 -20.89
CA ILE A 580 16.94 -9.82 -19.42
C ILE A 580 16.51 -8.57 -18.62
N HIS A 581 16.49 -7.38 -19.23
CA HIS A 581 16.07 -6.17 -18.52
C HIS A 581 14.56 -6.07 -18.28
N TYR A 582 13.76 -6.94 -18.89
CA TYR A 582 12.32 -7.03 -18.65
C TYR A 582 12.00 -7.48 -17.21
N ASN A 583 12.95 -8.11 -16.51
CA ASN A 583 12.86 -8.39 -15.07
C ASN A 583 12.92 -7.14 -14.17
N TRP A 584 13.20 -5.96 -14.73
CA TRP A 584 13.22 -4.68 -13.99
C TRP A 584 12.80 -3.49 -14.88
N SER A 585 12.02 -3.75 -15.93
CA SER A 585 11.39 -2.69 -16.72
C SER A 585 10.15 -2.19 -15.98
N LEU A 586 9.85 -0.90 -16.13
CA LEU A 586 8.58 -0.29 -15.70
C LEU A 586 7.57 -0.21 -16.84
N ASP A 587 7.91 -0.75 -18.01
CA ASP A 587 6.97 -0.94 -19.11
C ASP A 587 6.20 -2.25 -18.85
N TYR A 588 4.90 -2.12 -18.55
CA TYR A 588 4.05 -3.24 -18.16
C TYR A 588 4.00 -4.37 -19.23
N ASP A 589 4.09 -4.02 -20.52
CA ASP A 589 4.06 -4.93 -21.67
C ASP A 589 5.35 -5.79 -21.76
N GLU A 590 6.43 -5.30 -21.13
CA GLU A 590 7.71 -5.97 -20.93
C GLU A 590 7.75 -6.74 -19.60
N GLN A 591 7.28 -6.14 -18.50
CA GLN A 591 7.29 -6.69 -17.14
C GLN A 591 6.44 -7.96 -17.01
N GLY A 592 5.35 -8.08 -17.77
CA GLY A 592 4.57 -9.32 -17.93
C GLY A 592 5.34 -10.50 -18.56
N ARG A 593 6.62 -10.31 -18.93
CA ARG A 593 7.53 -11.35 -19.44
C ARG A 593 8.76 -11.54 -18.54
N SER A 594 8.72 -11.00 -17.33
CA SER A 594 9.70 -11.28 -16.27
C SER A 594 9.68 -12.74 -15.83
N ILE A 595 10.74 -13.17 -15.13
CA ILE A 595 10.84 -14.48 -14.48
C ILE A 595 9.61 -14.79 -13.60
N TRP A 596 9.25 -13.85 -12.74
CA TRP A 596 8.26 -14.01 -11.67
C TRP A 596 6.83 -14.14 -12.23
N ASN A 597 6.48 -13.31 -13.21
CA ASN A 597 5.14 -13.29 -13.82
C ASN A 597 4.96 -14.37 -14.90
N SER A 598 5.98 -15.19 -15.18
CA SER A 598 5.94 -16.25 -16.19
C SER A 598 5.42 -17.57 -15.62
N TYR A 599 4.11 -17.84 -15.79
CA TYR A 599 3.50 -19.15 -15.44
C TYR A 599 4.28 -20.38 -15.95
N LYS A 600 4.91 -20.26 -17.13
CA LYS A 600 5.72 -21.33 -17.74
C LYS A 600 6.96 -21.66 -16.91
N ASP A 601 7.52 -20.68 -16.23
CA ASP A 601 8.76 -20.77 -15.48
C ASP A 601 8.54 -21.46 -14.14
N PHE A 602 7.60 -20.93 -13.36
CA PHE A 602 7.06 -21.56 -12.16
C PHE A 602 6.68 -23.02 -12.39
N TRP A 603 6.08 -23.36 -13.53
CA TRP A 603 5.71 -24.73 -13.86
C TRP A 603 6.92 -25.65 -14.10
N ILE A 604 7.99 -25.12 -14.70
CA ILE A 604 9.25 -25.85 -14.93
C ILE A 604 10.03 -26.01 -13.61
N GLU A 605 10.22 -24.92 -12.85
CA GLU A 605 10.81 -24.94 -11.51
C GLU A 605 10.08 -25.95 -10.61
N TRP A 606 8.76 -25.87 -10.53
CA TRP A 606 7.96 -26.72 -9.66
C TRP A 606 8.07 -28.19 -10.06
N MET A 607 8.08 -28.50 -11.35
CA MET A 607 8.34 -29.86 -11.86
C MET A 607 9.72 -30.38 -11.41
N LEU A 608 10.77 -29.57 -11.49
CA LEU A 608 12.13 -29.94 -11.07
C LEU A 608 12.22 -30.10 -9.53
N ASN A 609 11.65 -29.16 -8.79
CA ASN A 609 11.57 -29.17 -7.33
C ASN A 609 10.83 -30.42 -6.82
N PHE A 610 9.57 -30.62 -7.24
CA PHE A 610 8.72 -31.72 -6.79
C PHE A 610 9.24 -33.10 -7.21
N SER A 611 9.77 -33.24 -8.44
CA SER A 611 10.32 -34.53 -8.89
C SER A 611 11.55 -34.97 -8.12
N THR A 612 12.40 -34.04 -7.66
CA THR A 612 13.55 -34.38 -6.80
C THR A 612 13.09 -34.89 -5.43
N ASP A 613 12.04 -34.32 -4.82
CA ASP A 613 11.48 -34.82 -3.56
C ASP A 613 10.87 -36.22 -3.70
N VAL A 614 10.13 -36.49 -4.78
CA VAL A 614 9.61 -37.83 -5.08
C VAL A 614 10.75 -38.86 -5.11
N PHE A 615 11.88 -38.54 -5.75
CA PHE A 615 13.04 -39.44 -5.77
C PHE A 615 13.68 -39.62 -4.38
N LEU A 616 13.79 -38.57 -3.57
CA LEU A 616 14.31 -38.66 -2.20
C LEU A 616 13.39 -39.47 -1.27
N PHE A 617 12.07 -39.28 -1.39
CA PHE A 617 11.04 -40.04 -0.68
C PHE A 617 11.02 -41.53 -1.08
N CYS A 618 11.34 -41.85 -2.34
CA CYS A 618 11.44 -43.23 -2.80
C CYS A 618 12.64 -44.01 -2.21
N ILE A 619 13.77 -43.35 -1.92
CA ILE A 619 15.02 -44.03 -1.50
C ILE A 619 14.82 -45.00 -0.31
N PRO A 620 14.21 -44.60 0.84
CA PRO A 620 14.12 -45.47 2.01
C PRO A 620 13.29 -46.75 1.78
N PHE A 621 12.31 -46.75 0.86
CA PHE A 621 11.54 -47.97 0.54
C PHE A 621 12.42 -49.07 -0.07
N PHE A 622 13.39 -48.70 -0.91
CA PHE A 622 14.36 -49.65 -1.46
C PHE A 622 15.31 -50.20 -0.38
N ILE A 623 15.64 -49.39 0.63
CA ILE A 623 16.43 -49.84 1.79
C ILE A 623 15.66 -50.90 2.58
N ILE A 624 14.38 -50.66 2.93
CA ILE A 624 13.53 -51.60 3.68
C ILE A 624 13.47 -52.97 3.02
N LYS A 625 13.25 -53.01 1.70
CA LYS A 625 13.08 -54.26 0.94
C LYS A 625 14.33 -55.16 1.00
N SER A 626 15.48 -54.61 1.36
CA SER A 626 16.74 -55.35 1.50
C SER A 626 17.08 -55.82 2.93
N LEU A 627 16.36 -55.37 3.98
CA LEU A 627 16.87 -55.44 5.36
C LEU A 627 15.84 -55.76 6.46
N LYS A 628 16.19 -56.71 7.35
CA LYS A 628 15.41 -57.06 8.56
C LYS A 628 15.73 -56.12 9.72
N LEU A 629 15.20 -54.90 9.67
CA LEU A 629 15.46 -53.83 10.65
C LEU A 629 14.83 -54.07 12.04
N ARG A 630 15.57 -53.72 13.09
CA ARG A 630 15.15 -53.75 14.50
C ARG A 630 14.18 -52.59 14.78
N GLN A 631 13.23 -52.74 15.71
CA GLN A 631 12.12 -51.76 15.89
C GLN A 631 12.58 -50.30 16.06
N ARG A 632 13.71 -50.03 16.74
CA ARG A 632 14.27 -48.65 16.88
C ARG A 632 14.74 -48.04 15.55
N GLN A 633 15.19 -48.84 14.59
CA GLN A 633 15.53 -48.38 13.24
C GLN A 633 14.26 -48.05 12.45
N LYS A 634 13.17 -48.82 12.63
CA LYS A 634 11.88 -48.50 12.02
C LYS A 634 11.31 -47.15 12.45
N PHE A 635 11.48 -46.74 13.71
CA PHE A 635 11.05 -45.41 14.15
C PHE A 635 11.88 -44.27 13.52
N GLY A 636 13.20 -44.45 13.32
CA GLY A 636 13.99 -43.46 12.58
C GLY A 636 13.58 -43.33 11.12
N LEU A 637 13.28 -44.47 10.50
CA LEU A 637 12.76 -44.60 9.14
C LEU A 637 11.35 -44.00 8.95
N ILE A 638 10.44 -44.18 9.92
CA ILE A 638 9.13 -43.52 9.93
C ILE A 638 9.29 -42.00 9.99
N GLY A 639 10.22 -41.50 10.82
CA GLY A 639 10.55 -40.06 10.85
C GLY A 639 10.97 -39.55 9.47
N VAL A 640 11.88 -40.25 8.78
CA VAL A 640 12.31 -39.88 7.42
C VAL A 640 11.15 -39.89 6.40
N PHE A 641 10.16 -40.79 6.54
CA PHE A 641 8.97 -40.75 5.68
C PHE A 641 8.04 -39.56 5.98
N SER A 642 7.83 -39.22 7.25
CA SER A 642 7.06 -38.01 7.61
C SER A 642 7.74 -36.75 7.05
N LEU A 643 9.07 -36.66 7.17
CA LEU A 643 9.87 -35.54 6.68
C LEU A 643 9.70 -35.30 5.16
N GLY A 644 9.79 -36.34 4.33
CA GLY A 644 9.58 -36.21 2.88
C GLY A 644 8.12 -35.96 2.49
N LEU A 645 7.15 -36.45 3.27
CA LEU A 645 5.73 -36.16 3.03
C LEU A 645 5.38 -34.69 3.33
N THR A 646 6.01 -34.08 4.33
CA THR A 646 5.74 -32.66 4.68
C THR A 646 6.21 -31.70 3.59
N THR A 647 7.42 -31.87 3.04
CA THR A 647 7.89 -31.00 1.93
C THR A 647 7.01 -31.17 0.69
N MET A 648 6.79 -32.41 0.25
CA MET A 648 5.93 -32.71 -0.91
C MET A 648 4.50 -32.15 -0.76
N ALA A 649 3.93 -32.15 0.46
CA ALA A 649 2.60 -31.60 0.72
C ALA A 649 2.57 -30.07 0.62
N ILE A 650 3.62 -29.37 1.06
CA ILE A 650 3.72 -27.90 0.98
C ILE A 650 3.97 -27.47 -0.47
N SER A 651 4.90 -28.11 -1.19
CA SER A 651 5.13 -27.84 -2.62
C SER A 651 3.86 -28.08 -3.44
N PHE A 652 3.08 -29.11 -3.11
CA PHE A 652 1.79 -29.39 -3.78
C PHE A 652 0.69 -28.38 -3.39
N ALA A 653 0.65 -27.93 -2.13
CA ALA A 653 -0.27 -26.87 -1.70
C ALA A 653 0.02 -25.53 -2.41
N ARG A 654 1.30 -25.14 -2.53
CA ARG A 654 1.72 -23.96 -3.31
C ARG A 654 1.22 -24.07 -4.75
N PHE A 655 1.50 -25.18 -5.43
CA PHE A 655 1.04 -25.41 -6.80
C PHE A 655 -0.48 -25.34 -6.93
N MET A 656 -1.23 -26.04 -6.06
CA MET A 656 -2.69 -26.00 -6.08
C MET A 656 -3.23 -24.58 -5.91
N ILE A 657 -2.68 -23.80 -4.99
CA ILE A 657 -3.14 -22.42 -4.73
C ILE A 657 -2.84 -21.52 -5.93
N TYR A 658 -1.62 -21.51 -6.47
CA TYR A 658 -1.28 -20.78 -7.71
C TYR A 658 -2.09 -21.23 -8.94
N THR A 659 -2.60 -22.48 -8.99
CA THR A 659 -3.50 -22.95 -10.06
C THR A 659 -4.99 -22.75 -9.79
N VAL A 660 -5.38 -22.28 -8.60
CA VAL A 660 -6.76 -21.96 -8.23
C VAL A 660 -6.98 -20.44 -8.21
N SER A 661 -5.92 -19.67 -8.03
CA SER A 661 -5.89 -18.22 -8.22
C SER A 661 -5.57 -17.79 -9.66
N ASP A 662 -5.48 -18.73 -10.62
CA ASP A 662 -5.04 -18.47 -12.00
C ASP A 662 -3.74 -17.62 -12.12
N TYR A 663 -2.81 -17.84 -11.18
CA TYR A 663 -1.54 -17.09 -11.01
C TYR A 663 -1.68 -15.64 -10.47
N ASP A 664 -2.89 -15.16 -10.22
CA ASP A 664 -3.20 -13.87 -9.58
C ASP A 664 -3.07 -13.98 -8.05
N LEU A 665 -1.83 -13.96 -7.56
CA LEU A 665 -1.48 -13.88 -6.14
C LEU A 665 -0.54 -12.69 -5.94
N GLY A 666 -0.90 -11.80 -5.03
CA GLY A 666 -0.07 -10.64 -4.73
C GLY A 666 1.34 -11.00 -4.26
N ASP A 667 2.33 -10.21 -4.66
CA ASP A 667 3.76 -10.42 -4.41
C ASP A 667 4.08 -10.87 -2.97
N ASN A 668 3.43 -10.25 -1.97
CA ASN A 668 3.62 -10.56 -0.56
C ASN A 668 3.19 -11.99 -0.19
N ASP A 669 2.03 -12.46 -0.67
CA ASP A 669 1.54 -13.82 -0.39
C ASP A 669 2.40 -14.87 -1.09
N GLY A 670 2.83 -14.59 -2.33
CA GLY A 670 3.80 -15.42 -3.04
C GLY A 670 5.15 -15.53 -2.32
N ALA A 671 5.69 -14.41 -1.85
CA ALA A 671 6.93 -14.36 -1.09
C ALA A 671 6.83 -15.10 0.27
N VAL A 672 5.70 -14.98 0.98
CA VAL A 672 5.42 -15.73 2.22
C VAL A 672 5.36 -17.24 1.94
N MET A 673 4.68 -17.67 0.88
CA MET A 673 4.60 -19.08 0.47
C MET A 673 5.98 -19.68 0.17
N CYS A 674 6.79 -19.02 -0.66
CA CYS A 674 8.15 -19.46 -0.98
C CYS A 674 9.04 -19.49 0.27
N THR A 675 8.93 -18.48 1.15
CA THR A 675 9.65 -18.44 2.44
C THR A 675 9.25 -19.62 3.34
N ALA A 676 7.97 -19.97 3.42
CA ALA A 676 7.48 -21.10 4.21
C ALA A 676 7.98 -22.46 3.68
N GLU A 677 8.04 -22.64 2.35
CA GLU A 677 8.56 -23.85 1.71
C GLU A 677 10.08 -24.04 1.97
N MET A 678 10.87 -22.96 1.81
CA MET A 678 12.31 -22.96 2.08
C MET A 678 12.60 -23.21 3.57
N CYS A 679 11.94 -22.48 4.48
CA CYS A 679 12.10 -22.65 5.92
C CYS A 679 11.72 -24.07 6.38
N THR A 680 10.62 -24.63 5.86
CA THR A 680 10.23 -26.00 6.21
C THR A 680 11.25 -27.01 5.69
N SER A 681 11.77 -26.84 4.48
CA SER A 681 12.81 -27.71 3.90
C SER A 681 14.10 -27.72 4.74
N LEU A 682 14.52 -26.56 5.26
CA LEU A 682 15.67 -26.41 6.15
C LEU A 682 15.45 -27.07 7.53
N ILE A 683 14.26 -26.89 8.13
CA ILE A 683 13.86 -27.56 9.38
C ILE A 683 13.86 -29.08 9.17
N VAL A 684 13.26 -29.54 8.07
CA VAL A 684 13.14 -30.96 7.70
C VAL A 684 14.51 -31.63 7.56
N ALA A 685 15.46 -31.00 6.87
CA ALA A 685 16.81 -31.53 6.72
C ALA A 685 17.61 -31.54 8.03
N SER A 686 17.28 -30.66 8.99
CA SER A 686 18.00 -30.52 10.26
C SER A 686 17.55 -31.51 11.36
N LEU A 687 16.29 -31.94 11.33
CA LEU A 687 15.68 -32.82 12.35
C LEU A 687 16.42 -34.16 12.59
N PRO A 688 16.98 -34.86 11.58
CA PRO A 688 17.76 -36.08 11.79
C PRO A 688 18.99 -35.89 12.70
N GLY A 689 19.65 -34.73 12.63
CA GLY A 689 20.80 -34.39 13.47
C GLY A 689 20.37 -33.97 14.88
N LEU A 690 19.35 -33.10 14.98
CA LEU A 690 18.83 -32.56 16.25
C LEU A 690 18.39 -33.67 17.23
N LYS A 691 17.94 -34.81 16.70
CA LYS A 691 17.60 -36.02 17.47
C LYS A 691 18.66 -36.45 18.49
N ILE A 692 19.95 -36.27 18.20
CA ILE A 692 21.04 -36.65 19.13
C ILE A 692 21.01 -35.78 20.39
N LEU A 693 20.69 -34.50 20.26
CA LEU A 693 20.55 -33.56 21.37
C LEU A 693 19.26 -33.83 22.16
N ILE A 694 18.13 -34.01 21.47
CA ILE A 694 16.83 -34.36 22.09
C ILE A 694 16.95 -35.66 22.91
N THR A 695 17.59 -36.70 22.36
CA THR A 695 17.77 -38.00 23.05
C THR A 695 18.74 -37.92 24.23
N ARG A 696 19.61 -36.90 24.28
CA ARG A 696 20.45 -36.60 25.46
C ARG A 696 19.66 -35.83 26.52
N GLY A 697 18.92 -34.78 26.14
CA GLY A 697 18.09 -34.00 27.05
C GLY A 697 17.05 -34.86 27.78
N ILE A 698 16.30 -35.70 27.06
CA ILE A 698 15.27 -36.57 27.66
C ILE A 698 15.89 -37.59 28.63
N LYS A 699 17.07 -38.15 28.33
CA LYS A 699 17.78 -39.05 29.26
C LYS A 699 18.13 -38.37 30.58
N ASN A 700 18.55 -37.10 30.54
CA ASN A 700 18.88 -36.31 31.72
C ASN A 700 17.64 -35.86 32.51
N ALA A 701 16.49 -35.71 31.85
CA ALA A 701 15.22 -35.41 32.51
C ALA A 701 14.58 -36.65 33.19
N SER A 702 14.88 -37.86 32.70
CA SER A 702 14.27 -39.12 33.15
C SER A 702 14.87 -39.75 34.42
N SER A 703 15.65 -39.00 35.22
CA SER A 703 16.41 -39.52 36.37
C SER A 703 15.93 -39.03 37.74
N THR A 704 14.70 -38.52 37.86
CA THR A 704 14.21 -37.87 39.10
C THR A 704 12.91 -38.51 39.60
N GLY A 705 12.99 -39.23 40.74
CA GLY A 705 11.85 -39.82 41.47
C GLY A 705 11.35 -41.17 40.94
N SER A 706 10.79 -42.06 41.77
CA SER A 706 10.70 -42.11 43.24
C SER A 706 10.40 -43.56 43.70
N SER A 707 10.64 -43.91 44.97
CA SER A 707 10.23 -45.23 45.50
C SER A 707 10.00 -45.27 47.03
N SER A 708 8.87 -45.83 47.44
CA SER A 708 8.50 -46.20 48.82
C SER A 708 7.44 -47.32 48.74
N GLY A 709 7.36 -48.33 49.61
CA GLY A 709 8.22 -48.72 50.74
C GLY A 709 7.56 -49.88 51.54
N TYR A 710 8.29 -50.54 52.45
CA TYR A 710 7.79 -51.47 53.50
C TYR A 710 7.15 -52.83 53.05
N ASN A 711 7.22 -53.97 53.79
CA ASN A 711 8.07 -54.38 54.93
C ASN A 711 8.06 -55.91 55.23
N LYS A 712 9.18 -56.47 55.75
CA LYS A 712 9.31 -57.62 56.71
C LYS A 712 8.84 -59.08 56.32
N PRO A 713 9.22 -60.15 57.07
CA PRO A 713 10.57 -60.48 57.60
C PRO A 713 10.96 -62.00 57.61
N SER A 714 12.17 -62.26 58.14
CA SER A 714 12.69 -63.49 58.80
C SER A 714 13.55 -64.46 57.96
N ASN A 715 14.52 -65.20 58.51
CA ASN A 715 15.57 -64.98 59.53
C ASN A 715 16.26 -66.35 59.72
N THR A 716 17.57 -66.48 59.48
CA THR A 716 18.49 -67.27 60.33
C THR A 716 19.94 -67.04 59.90
N PRO A 717 20.95 -67.05 60.81
CA PRO A 717 22.32 -66.64 60.50
C PRO A 717 23.35 -67.77 60.55
N ASN A 718 24.52 -67.58 59.90
CA ASN A 718 25.81 -67.86 60.57
C ASN A 718 27.02 -67.15 59.95
N SER A 719 28.19 -67.32 60.58
CA SER A 719 29.37 -66.45 60.50
C SER A 719 30.44 -66.84 59.46
N GLN A 720 31.14 -65.80 58.96
CA GLN A 720 32.56 -65.74 58.53
C GLN A 720 33.25 -66.94 57.87
N SER A 721 33.86 -66.70 56.69
CA SER A 721 35.32 -66.44 56.60
C SER A 721 35.76 -66.08 55.16
N ARG A 722 37.06 -65.86 54.93
CA ARG A 722 37.62 -65.29 53.68
C ARG A 722 38.60 -66.26 52.98
N ILE A 723 39.01 -65.86 51.77
CA ILE A 723 40.13 -66.37 50.94
C ILE A 723 39.72 -67.43 49.89
N ALA A 724 39.16 -66.92 48.78
CA ALA A 724 39.18 -67.55 47.46
C ALA A 724 39.34 -66.52 46.31
N ASN A 725 39.74 -65.29 46.66
CA ASN A 725 40.63 -64.52 45.80
C ASN A 725 41.96 -65.28 45.64
N LEU A 726 42.65 -65.04 44.53
CA LEU A 726 44.08 -65.38 44.24
C LEU A 726 44.36 -66.54 43.25
N SER A 727 43.67 -66.57 42.11
CA SER A 727 44.24 -67.10 40.86
C SER A 727 43.88 -66.20 39.67
N SER A 728 44.67 -66.22 38.59
CA SER A 728 44.50 -65.41 37.37
C SER A 728 44.44 -63.88 37.49
N ARG A 729 45.04 -63.29 38.54
CA ARG A 729 45.73 -62.00 38.34
C ARG A 729 47.01 -62.26 37.54
N LEU A 730 47.09 -61.92 36.25
CA LEU A 730 48.35 -61.56 35.51
C LEU A 730 48.19 -61.35 33.99
N SER A 731 47.34 -60.42 33.53
CA SER A 731 47.48 -59.78 32.20
C SER A 731 46.61 -58.52 32.12
N ARG A 732 47.15 -57.36 32.56
CA ARG A 732 46.40 -56.09 32.63
C ARG A 732 47.15 -54.95 31.93
N PRO A 733 46.73 -54.56 30.71
CA PRO A 733 46.92 -53.21 30.20
C PRO A 733 45.71 -52.30 30.52
N VAL A 734 45.95 -51.01 30.41
CA VAL A 734 45.07 -49.85 30.66
C VAL A 734 43.62 -50.03 30.13
N LYS A 735 42.62 -49.85 31.01
CA LYS A 735 41.25 -49.50 30.58
C LYS A 735 41.19 -47.98 30.32
N ARG A 736 40.94 -47.59 29.07
CA ARG A 736 40.25 -46.32 28.77
C ARG A 736 38.74 -46.51 29.00
N PRO A 737 37.95 -45.46 29.28
CA PRO A 737 36.51 -45.60 29.39
C PRO A 737 35.91 -45.99 28.04
N SER A 738 34.99 -46.95 28.05
CA SER A 738 34.21 -47.36 26.87
C SER A 738 33.17 -46.29 26.55
N PHE A 739 33.29 -45.66 25.38
CA PHE A 739 32.12 -45.05 24.75
C PHE A 739 31.15 -46.15 24.29
N ASP A 740 29.86 -45.83 24.26
CA ASP A 740 28.78 -46.77 23.97
C ASP A 740 28.59 -46.92 22.45
N ASP A 741 29.10 -48.02 21.88
CA ASP A 741 29.05 -48.33 20.45
C ASP A 741 27.60 -48.45 19.95
N SER A 742 27.06 -47.30 19.57
CA SER A 742 25.71 -47.10 19.05
C SER A 742 25.70 -46.25 17.77
N GLU A 743 26.83 -46.28 17.04
CA GLU A 743 26.90 -45.88 15.63
C GLU A 743 25.99 -46.77 14.77
N PHE A 744 25.57 -46.27 13.61
CA PHE A 744 24.46 -46.84 12.83
C PHE A 744 24.83 -48.08 11.98
N GLU A 745 25.81 -48.87 12.42
CA GLU A 745 26.26 -50.07 11.71
C GLU A 745 25.15 -51.14 11.59
N LEU A 746 25.06 -51.72 10.40
CA LEU A 746 23.92 -52.54 9.98
C LEU A 746 24.20 -54.03 10.14
N ILE A 747 24.31 -54.45 11.41
CA ILE A 747 24.75 -55.80 11.82
C ILE A 747 23.87 -56.90 11.22
N SER A 748 24.46 -57.75 10.37
CA SER A 748 23.88 -59.01 9.90
C SER A 748 24.16 -60.16 10.88
N VAL A 749 23.17 -60.99 11.21
CA VAL A 749 23.35 -62.19 12.03
C VAL A 749 22.77 -63.42 11.33
N GLY A 750 23.53 -64.52 11.35
CA GLY A 750 23.15 -65.83 10.82
C GLY A 750 22.12 -66.59 11.68
N ALA A 751 21.87 -67.85 11.31
CA ALA A 751 20.72 -68.59 11.84
C ALA A 751 20.97 -69.36 13.15
N SER A 752 19.92 -69.41 13.99
CA SER A 752 19.41 -70.59 14.71
C SER A 752 19.36 -70.57 16.26
N ASN A 753 18.28 -71.17 16.76
CA ASN A 753 18.01 -71.79 18.07
C ASN A 753 17.97 -70.99 19.40
N LYS A 754 16.72 -70.85 19.88
CA LYS A 754 16.15 -71.37 21.15
C LYS A 754 16.63 -70.89 22.54
N GLN A 755 15.58 -70.47 23.28
CA GLN A 755 15.25 -70.80 24.69
C GLN A 755 15.78 -69.93 25.88
N PHE A 756 14.82 -69.18 26.43
CA PHE A 756 14.25 -69.35 27.79
C PHE A 756 14.79 -68.53 28.98
N SER A 757 13.93 -67.58 29.43
CA SER A 757 13.66 -67.13 30.80
C SER A 757 14.76 -66.43 31.65
N GLY A 758 14.36 -65.42 32.43
CA GLY A 758 15.22 -64.76 33.43
C GLY A 758 14.81 -63.34 33.85
N LYS A 759 13.91 -63.22 34.83
CA LYS A 759 13.75 -62.03 35.73
C LYS A 759 14.83 -62.08 36.83
N THR A 760 15.22 -61.08 37.63
CA THR A 760 14.83 -59.68 37.97
C THR A 760 16.08 -59.01 38.63
N ALA A 761 16.45 -57.73 38.43
CA ALA A 761 16.02 -56.46 39.08
C ALA A 761 16.45 -56.23 40.57
N SER A 762 16.32 -54.97 41.04
CA SER A 762 16.44 -54.45 42.45
C SER A 762 17.87 -54.12 42.97
N THR A 763 18.15 -53.25 43.97
CA THR A 763 17.47 -52.15 44.74
C THR A 763 18.42 -51.72 45.91
N THR A 764 18.56 -50.50 46.46
CA THR A 764 18.36 -49.05 46.12
C THR A 764 19.17 -48.21 47.16
N GLY A 765 19.24 -46.88 47.00
CA GLY A 765 19.38 -45.91 48.12
C GLY A 765 20.67 -45.08 48.22
N ASP A 766 20.71 -43.92 48.91
CA ASP A 766 19.66 -43.04 49.49
C ASP A 766 20.29 -41.65 49.86
N GLU A 767 19.47 -40.65 50.24
CA GLU A 767 19.85 -39.36 50.91
C GLU A 767 20.71 -38.32 50.13
N GLU A 768 20.61 -36.98 50.29
CA GLU A 768 19.57 -36.06 50.80
C GLU A 768 19.88 -34.59 50.33
N LEU A 769 19.02 -33.63 50.70
CA LEU A 769 19.25 -32.17 50.89
C LEU A 769 19.21 -31.15 49.72
N ASP A 770 18.08 -30.42 49.74
CA ASP A 770 17.94 -28.96 49.86
C ASP A 770 17.63 -28.09 48.63
N ASP A 771 17.00 -26.94 48.90
CA ASP A 771 15.96 -26.32 48.06
C ASP A 771 16.32 -24.88 47.63
N THR A 772 15.70 -24.42 46.53
CA THR A 772 15.01 -23.10 46.42
C THR A 772 14.59 -22.83 44.97
N GLN A 773 13.31 -22.50 44.79
CA GLN A 773 12.72 -22.12 43.51
C GLN A 773 11.79 -20.91 43.71
N ILE A 774 11.74 -20.01 42.74
CA ILE A 774 10.65 -19.03 42.61
C ILE A 774 10.10 -19.14 41.19
N THR A 775 8.79 -19.19 41.05
CA THR A 775 8.06 -19.25 39.78
C THR A 775 6.85 -18.34 39.89
N VAL A 776 6.58 -17.55 38.85
CA VAL A 776 5.38 -16.72 38.75
C VAL A 776 4.54 -17.23 37.59
N LYS A 777 3.24 -17.37 37.82
CA LYS A 777 2.20 -17.64 36.82
C LYS A 777 1.25 -16.46 36.80
N HIS A 778 0.76 -16.12 35.61
CA HIS A 778 -0.51 -15.42 35.44
C HIS A 778 -1.40 -16.27 34.53
N ASP A 779 -2.63 -16.51 34.98
CA ASP A 779 -3.72 -17.07 34.20
C ASP A 779 -4.73 -15.93 34.00
N PHE A 780 -5.36 -15.81 32.83
CA PHE A 780 -6.29 -14.72 32.50
C PHE A 780 -7.68 -15.26 32.14
N THR A 781 -8.72 -14.50 32.48
CA THR A 781 -10.12 -14.78 32.12
C THR A 781 -10.71 -13.56 31.44
N VAL A 782 -11.51 -13.76 30.40
CA VAL A 782 -12.15 -12.68 29.63
C VAL A 782 -13.62 -12.55 30.02
N GLU A 783 -14.06 -11.34 30.36
CA GLU A 783 -15.47 -10.96 30.41
C GLU A 783 -15.77 -9.94 29.30
N HIS A 784 -16.99 -9.92 28.78
CA HIS A 784 -17.44 -8.94 27.78
C HIS A 784 -18.20 -7.80 28.45
N GLY A 785 -17.64 -6.59 28.39
CA GLY A 785 -18.36 -5.35 28.65
C GLY A 785 -18.74 -4.67 27.33
N ARG A 786 -19.98 -4.17 27.24
CA ARG A 786 -20.33 -3.10 26.28
C ARG A 786 -19.97 -1.77 26.91
N ASP A 787 -19.29 -0.89 26.18
CA ASP A 787 -19.62 0.55 26.11
C ASP A 787 -18.77 1.27 25.04
N SER A 788 -19.29 2.42 24.58
CA SER A 788 -18.71 3.42 23.65
C SER A 788 -17.47 3.03 22.82
N LYS A 789 -17.69 2.60 21.57
CA LYS A 789 -16.67 2.71 20.51
C LYS A 789 -16.35 4.20 20.26
N ARG A 790 -15.18 4.67 20.70
CA ARG A 790 -14.44 5.68 19.92
C ARG A 790 -13.81 4.92 18.74
N GLY A 791 -14.05 5.39 17.51
CA GLY A 791 -13.32 4.88 16.35
C GLY A 791 -11.87 5.37 16.38
N SER A 792 -10.91 4.49 16.17
CA SER A 792 -9.54 4.86 15.81
C SER A 792 -9.53 5.21 14.32
N TYR A 793 -9.34 6.49 14.01
CA TYR A 793 -9.24 6.97 12.62
C TYR A 793 -7.88 6.60 12.04
N GLN A 794 -7.75 5.38 11.52
CA GLN A 794 -6.57 4.95 10.77
C GLN A 794 -6.70 5.42 9.31
N ASN A 795 -6.65 6.74 9.12
CA ASN A 795 -6.49 7.39 7.82
C ASN A 795 -5.04 7.22 7.33
N THR A 796 -4.72 6.03 6.86
CA THR A 796 -3.56 5.77 5.98
C THR A 796 -4.01 5.37 4.57
N THR A 797 -5.26 5.69 4.21
CA THR A 797 -5.67 5.78 2.82
C THR A 797 -4.75 6.76 2.11
N SER A 798 -3.82 6.25 1.30
CA SER A 798 -3.22 7.04 0.23
C SER A 798 -4.38 7.46 -0.68
N LEU A 799 -4.81 8.72 -0.56
CA LEU A 799 -5.92 9.23 -1.37
C LEU A 799 -5.60 9.00 -2.85
N PRO A 800 -6.58 8.64 -3.69
CA PRO A 800 -6.40 8.42 -5.13
C PRO A 800 -6.25 9.77 -5.85
N PHE A 801 -5.17 10.46 -5.48
CA PHE A 801 -4.76 11.83 -5.77
C PHE A 801 -5.74 12.90 -5.25
N VAL A 802 -5.20 13.91 -4.57
CA VAL A 802 -5.94 15.03 -3.93
C VAL A 802 -6.42 16.04 -4.93
#